data_AF-A0A2K3NE09-F1
#
_entry.id   AF-A0A2K3NE09-F1
#
_cell.length_a   1.000
_cell.length_b   1.000
_cell.length_c   1.000
_cell.angle_alpha   90.00
_cell.angle_beta   90.00
_cell.angle_gamma   90.00
#
_symmetry.space_group_name_H-M   'P 1'
#
loop_
_entity.id
_entity.type
_entity.pdbx_description
1 polymer ?
#
loop_
_entity_poly.entity_id
_entity_poly.type
_entity_poly.pdbx_seq_one_letter_code
_entity_poly.pdbx_strand_id
1 'polypeptide(L)'
;MKLGDRLLKKNGKIVSVDVQPLVSSAQIYWSSELLSVGMDVLRNLDALYNFSVNKAFSKFCQVQSLLHIYEVSKFLLKSKCFSHGHSDLRTLERFYRQTIECLSHHVVPLDWKKSLAKEMVYQRITESWQDIMKEVIYENTKRKDENTKRKDRLTYGLIGRVVVMILGTSNVKNDLFRQIMTKFEDNQPWKDFIHSLWLCLGHGVVLEINRICKLHSALQHTCSGNWKTEVDYLSPSCFMYLVERLLLWTSGLNGFIYATKSSFTEWLISQNEDSLTNLGFFASQRRDMGDVYDFIANILLEFVSDENGTKTWIEKSSLHVKNYFPSLLLRLIVSMCLLLLTSGSGKYLALLRSLLGKSNVSSQLPLDFLNVLQKKRTGLKVFAKAFKVIGNPLVIAKLQDNSPEIGCSDAVFVDLTICQKKELILETLFPSRVDSVGEETTTVASDSTSKEFSSNLPNECSSVSHQESDGQIKDEVNRSMNADFFWNWLENFGSATDVSCLNSVSPDSLMIKEVLDHYIQLLKLSNPIKMENKNVVEELACLLDEMKQLRAALNTSDSMIEKNTLIVLSKKILSRRSKVAHILSKLNLACQKRNTNVESESDPSQARAEVGNDDQHEQNILKESKDEMPNNSQGAGNSGHGKAKGKKSKSKKNKKKGKK
;
A
#
# COMPACT_ATOMS: atom_id res chain seq x y z
N MET A 1 2.19 -42.85 34.22
CA MET A 1 1.31 -42.26 35.26
C MET A 1 1.66 -42.83 36.64
N LYS A 2 2.26 -42.04 37.53
CA LYS A 2 2.49 -42.43 38.93
C LYS A 2 1.45 -41.73 39.80
N LEU A 3 0.49 -42.47 40.36
CA LEU A 3 -0.37 -41.93 41.41
C LEU A 3 0.41 -41.88 42.72
N GLY A 4 0.41 -40.73 43.40
CA GLY A 4 1.01 -40.63 44.73
C GLY A 4 0.26 -41.52 45.72
N ASP A 5 1.00 -42.20 46.61
CA ASP A 5 0.43 -43.14 47.60
C ASP A 5 -0.68 -42.54 48.47
N ARG A 6 -0.70 -41.20 48.62
CA ARG A 6 -1.72 -40.44 49.36
C ARG A 6 -3.10 -40.40 48.69
N LEU A 7 -3.20 -40.71 47.40
CA LEU A 7 -4.45 -40.70 46.63
C LEU A 7 -5.12 -42.09 46.57
N LEU A 8 -4.41 -43.12 47.03
CA LEU A 8 -4.87 -44.49 47.05
C LEU A 8 -5.52 -44.79 48.40
N LYS A 9 -6.81 -45.17 48.38
CA LYS A 9 -7.52 -45.68 49.56
C LYS A 9 -7.30 -47.18 49.63
N LYS A 10 -6.68 -47.67 50.71
CA LYS A 10 -6.48 -49.10 50.95
C LYS A 10 -7.54 -49.61 51.93
N ASN A 11 -8.29 -50.62 51.52
CA ASN A 11 -9.22 -51.35 52.39
C ASN A 11 -8.92 -52.86 52.31
N GLY A 12 -8.13 -53.37 53.26
CA GLY A 12 -7.60 -54.74 53.21
C GLY A 12 -6.68 -54.96 52.00
N LYS A 13 -6.99 -55.98 51.18
CA LYS A 13 -6.26 -56.26 49.91
C LYS A 13 -6.71 -55.38 48.73
N ILE A 14 -7.78 -54.61 48.89
CA ILE A 14 -8.36 -53.80 47.81
C ILE A 14 -7.79 -52.39 47.88
N VAL A 15 -7.29 -51.90 46.75
CA VAL A 15 -6.85 -50.52 46.56
C VAL A 15 -7.86 -49.83 45.64
N SER A 16 -8.46 -48.74 46.10
CA SER A 16 -9.36 -47.91 45.32
C SER A 16 -8.81 -46.50 45.18
N VAL A 17 -9.17 -45.83 44.09
CA VAL A 17 -8.86 -44.43 43.85
C VAL A 17 -10.16 -43.72 43.50
N ASP A 18 -10.31 -42.49 43.97
CA ASP A 18 -11.43 -41.66 43.57
C ASP A 18 -11.26 -41.23 42.09
N VAL A 19 -12.37 -41.12 41.37
CA VAL A 19 -12.39 -40.81 39.94
C VAL A 19 -11.75 -39.45 39.67
N GLN A 20 -11.98 -38.46 40.55
CA GLN A 20 -11.47 -37.10 40.37
C GLN A 20 -9.92 -37.05 40.39
N PRO A 21 -9.21 -37.59 41.40
CA PRO A 21 -7.75 -37.72 41.37
C PRO A 21 -7.20 -38.50 40.17
N LEU A 22 -7.92 -39.54 39.72
CA LEU A 22 -7.52 -40.34 38.57
C LEU A 22 -7.59 -39.51 37.27
N VAL A 23 -8.70 -38.79 37.06
CA VAL A 23 -8.89 -37.89 35.92
C VAL A 23 -7.82 -36.80 35.91
N SER A 24 -7.58 -36.14 37.05
CA SER A 24 -6.54 -35.10 37.17
C SER A 24 -5.14 -35.66 36.87
N SER A 25 -4.81 -36.84 37.37
CA SER A 25 -3.51 -37.48 37.12
C SER A 25 -3.34 -37.89 35.65
N ALA A 26 -4.41 -38.38 35.02
CA ALA A 26 -4.41 -38.70 33.60
C ALA A 26 -4.24 -37.43 32.74
N GLN A 27 -4.94 -36.35 33.07
CA GLN A 27 -4.80 -35.05 32.40
C GLN A 27 -3.36 -34.53 32.49
N ILE A 28 -2.76 -34.50 33.69
CA ILE A 28 -1.37 -34.07 33.88
C ILE A 28 -0.41 -34.92 33.06
N TYR A 29 -0.59 -36.25 33.07
CA TYR A 29 0.25 -37.16 32.29
C TYR A 29 0.15 -36.87 30.79
N TRP A 30 -1.06 -36.82 30.23
CA TRP A 30 -1.27 -36.52 28.82
C TRP A 30 -0.75 -35.15 28.41
N SER A 31 -0.95 -34.13 29.26
CA SER A 31 -0.39 -32.79 29.03
C SER A 31 1.13 -32.80 29.00
N SER A 32 1.77 -33.54 29.91
CA SER A 32 3.24 -33.66 29.96
C SER A 32 3.78 -34.41 28.74
N GLU A 33 3.17 -35.52 28.35
CA GLU A 33 3.57 -36.29 27.17
C GLU A 33 3.40 -35.48 25.89
N LEU A 34 2.25 -34.81 25.72
CA LEU A 34 1.98 -33.98 24.55
C LEU A 34 2.93 -32.78 24.48
N LEU A 35 3.29 -32.17 25.61
CA LEU A 35 4.32 -31.13 25.65
C LEU A 35 5.69 -31.68 25.24
N SER A 36 6.10 -32.84 25.78
CA SER A 36 7.38 -33.47 25.44
C SER A 36 7.48 -33.80 23.95
N VAL A 37 6.46 -34.48 23.41
CA VAL A 37 6.40 -34.80 21.97
C VAL A 37 6.37 -33.53 21.13
N GLY A 38 5.62 -32.51 21.54
CA GLY A 38 5.59 -31.21 20.86
C GLY A 38 6.95 -30.52 20.83
N MET A 39 7.74 -30.62 21.90
CA MET A 39 9.12 -30.09 21.94
C MET A 39 10.05 -30.84 20.99
N ASP A 40 9.90 -32.17 20.86
CA ASP A 40 10.69 -32.96 19.91
C ASP A 40 10.30 -32.67 18.46
N VAL A 41 9.00 -32.49 18.18
CA VAL A 41 8.51 -32.02 16.88
C VAL A 41 9.13 -30.67 16.52
N LEU A 42 9.16 -29.71 17.45
CA LEU A 42 9.79 -28.40 17.22
C LEU A 42 11.27 -28.50 16.88
N ARG A 43 12.03 -29.34 17.60
CA ARG A 43 13.46 -29.57 17.31
C ARG A 43 13.67 -30.17 15.93
N ASN A 44 12.83 -31.12 15.53
CA ASN A 44 12.89 -31.74 14.21
C ASN A 44 12.52 -30.75 13.10
N LEU A 45 11.46 -29.94 13.29
CA LEU A 45 11.06 -28.92 12.33
C LEU A 45 12.14 -27.83 12.18
N ASP A 46 12.79 -27.42 13.27
CA ASP A 46 13.93 -26.49 13.22
C ASP A 46 15.14 -27.11 12.49
N ALA A 47 15.44 -28.39 12.73
CA ALA A 47 16.47 -29.09 11.99
C ALA A 47 16.14 -29.17 10.48
N LEU A 48 14.87 -29.42 10.11
CA LEU A 48 14.40 -29.42 8.72
C LEU A 48 14.50 -28.04 8.09
N TYR A 49 14.13 -26.98 8.81
CA TYR A 49 14.29 -25.61 8.35
C TYR A 49 15.76 -25.31 8.06
N ASN A 50 16.66 -25.57 9.01
CA ASN A 50 18.09 -25.33 8.85
C ASN A 50 18.68 -26.17 7.70
N PHE A 51 18.25 -27.43 7.55
CA PHE A 51 18.62 -28.27 6.42
C PHE A 51 18.17 -27.67 5.09
N SER A 52 16.93 -27.19 5.01
CA SER A 52 16.37 -26.57 3.80
C SER A 52 17.09 -25.27 3.40
N VAL A 53 17.58 -24.50 4.37
CA VAL A 53 18.41 -23.32 4.12
C VAL A 53 19.78 -23.73 3.60
N ASN A 54 20.44 -24.70 4.26
CA ASN A 54 21.78 -25.17 3.90
C ASN A 54 21.84 -25.85 2.53
N LYS A 55 20.80 -26.60 2.16
CA LYS A 55 20.68 -27.26 0.85
C LYS A 55 20.07 -26.35 -0.23
N ALA A 56 19.84 -25.07 0.09
CA ALA A 56 19.26 -24.09 -0.81
C ALA A 56 17.95 -24.58 -1.47
N PHE A 57 17.10 -25.27 -0.70
CA PHE A 57 15.77 -25.65 -1.15
C PHE A 57 14.91 -24.42 -1.47
N SER A 58 13.78 -24.67 -2.13
CA SER A 58 12.86 -23.61 -2.52
C SER A 58 12.44 -22.78 -1.28
N LYS A 59 12.17 -21.49 -1.52
CA LYS A 59 11.69 -20.59 -0.45
C LYS A 59 10.36 -21.08 0.14
N PHE A 60 9.56 -21.78 -0.65
CA PHE A 60 8.34 -22.44 -0.20
C PHE A 60 8.63 -23.49 0.88
N CYS A 61 9.58 -24.41 0.66
CA CYS A 61 9.93 -25.43 1.66
C CYS A 61 10.44 -24.82 2.98
N GLN A 62 11.23 -23.74 2.89
CA GLN A 62 11.71 -22.99 4.05
C GLN A 62 10.53 -22.37 4.83
N VAL A 63 9.60 -21.73 4.12
CA VAL A 63 8.41 -21.11 4.70
C VAL A 63 7.48 -22.13 5.33
N GLN A 64 7.23 -23.27 4.68
CA GLN A 64 6.41 -24.35 5.26
C GLN A 64 6.95 -24.83 6.60
N SER A 65 8.26 -25.05 6.69
CA SER A 65 8.91 -25.45 7.95
C SER A 65 8.67 -24.40 9.04
N LEU A 66 8.85 -23.12 8.72
CA LEU A 66 8.60 -22.01 9.64
C LEU A 66 7.12 -21.92 10.07
N LEU A 67 6.17 -22.11 9.16
CA LEU A 67 4.75 -22.09 9.48
C LEU A 67 4.40 -23.19 10.50
N HIS A 68 4.90 -24.41 10.32
CA HIS A 68 4.68 -25.48 11.27
C HIS A 68 5.37 -25.25 12.62
N ILE A 69 6.60 -24.70 12.65
CA ILE A 69 7.26 -24.32 13.91
C ILE A 69 6.41 -23.30 14.65
N TYR A 70 5.87 -22.31 13.94
CA TYR A 70 4.99 -21.31 14.52
C TYR A 70 3.71 -21.94 15.08
N GLU A 71 3.02 -22.78 14.30
CA GLU A 71 1.76 -23.42 14.71
C GLU A 71 1.94 -24.25 15.98
N VAL A 72 2.96 -25.12 15.99
CA VAL A 72 3.25 -25.99 17.13
C VAL A 72 3.69 -25.15 18.34
N SER A 73 4.59 -24.19 18.16
CA SER A 73 5.06 -23.36 19.29
C SER A 73 3.94 -22.51 19.87
N LYS A 74 3.08 -21.93 19.03
CA LYS A 74 1.91 -21.16 19.46
C LYS A 74 0.90 -22.03 20.21
N PHE A 75 0.60 -23.23 19.71
CA PHE A 75 -0.30 -24.16 20.37
C PHE A 75 0.23 -24.53 21.76
N LEU A 76 1.51 -24.90 21.86
CA LEU A 76 2.15 -25.26 23.11
C LEU A 76 2.23 -24.08 24.09
N LEU A 77 2.39 -22.85 23.60
CA LEU A 77 2.43 -21.64 24.44
C LEU A 77 1.05 -21.19 24.93
N LYS A 78 0.03 -21.20 24.06
CA LYS A 78 -1.29 -20.60 24.36
C LYS A 78 -2.28 -21.57 25.00
N SER A 79 -2.06 -22.87 24.88
CA SER A 79 -2.99 -23.86 25.44
C SER A 79 -2.93 -23.89 26.97
N LYS A 80 -4.10 -23.82 27.60
CA LYS A 80 -4.26 -23.95 29.06
C LYS A 80 -3.97 -25.37 29.57
N CYS A 81 -3.85 -26.34 28.68
CA CYS A 81 -3.61 -27.74 29.03
C CYS A 81 -2.21 -27.97 29.58
N PHE A 82 -1.24 -27.08 29.31
CA PHE A 82 0.16 -27.29 29.66
C PHE A 82 0.56 -26.47 30.89
N SER A 83 1.27 -27.13 31.81
CA SER A 83 2.04 -26.47 32.87
C SER A 83 3.51 -26.43 32.44
N HIS A 84 4.01 -25.24 32.10
CA HIS A 84 5.38 -25.11 31.60
C HIS A 84 6.39 -25.00 32.75
N GLY A 85 7.42 -25.84 32.71
CA GLY A 85 8.64 -25.53 33.44
C GLY A 85 9.30 -24.26 32.88
N HIS A 86 10.04 -23.53 33.71
CA HIS A 86 10.71 -22.28 33.28
C HIS A 86 11.65 -22.49 32.07
N SER A 87 12.29 -23.66 31.95
CA SER A 87 13.13 -24.03 30.81
C SER A 87 12.33 -24.23 29.51
N ASP A 88 11.19 -24.91 29.60
CA ASP A 88 10.34 -25.20 28.44
C ASP A 88 9.70 -23.93 27.91
N LEU A 89 9.20 -23.06 28.80
CA LEU A 89 8.64 -21.77 28.43
C LEU A 89 9.67 -20.92 27.67
N ARG A 90 10.89 -20.79 28.19
CA ARG A 90 11.98 -20.05 27.53
C ARG A 90 12.31 -20.61 26.15
N THR A 91 12.29 -21.94 26.01
CA THR A 91 12.61 -22.60 24.75
C THR A 91 11.50 -22.41 23.71
N LEU A 92 10.24 -22.53 24.13
CA LEU A 92 9.08 -22.27 23.29
C LEU A 92 9.01 -20.81 22.82
N GLU A 93 9.24 -19.86 23.73
CA GLU A 93 9.33 -18.43 23.39
C GLU A 93 10.45 -18.15 22.36
N ARG A 94 11.58 -18.87 22.47
CA ARG A 94 12.68 -18.78 21.50
C ARG A 94 12.23 -19.25 20.13
N PHE A 95 11.63 -20.44 20.02
CA PHE A 95 11.12 -20.95 18.74
C PHE A 95 10.10 -20.01 18.13
N TYR A 96 9.12 -19.55 18.92
CA TYR A 96 8.10 -18.62 18.49
C TYR A 96 8.71 -17.31 17.94
N ARG A 97 9.59 -16.67 18.71
CA ARG A 97 10.21 -15.38 18.33
C ARG A 97 11.13 -15.50 17.12
N GLN A 98 11.96 -16.54 17.10
CA GLN A 98 12.88 -16.78 15.99
C GLN A 98 12.13 -17.04 14.69
N THR A 99 11.00 -17.75 14.76
CA THR A 99 10.15 -18.03 13.60
C THR A 99 9.54 -16.75 13.03
N ILE A 100 9.00 -15.87 13.88
CA ILE A 100 8.48 -14.56 13.50
C ILE A 100 9.58 -13.71 12.82
N GLU A 101 10.78 -13.71 13.40
CA GLU A 101 11.92 -13.01 12.84
C GLU A 101 12.32 -13.58 11.47
N CYS A 102 12.41 -14.91 11.33
CA CYS A 102 12.71 -15.54 10.04
C CYS A 102 11.64 -15.22 8.99
N LEU A 103 10.35 -15.43 9.30
CA LEU A 103 9.23 -15.17 8.40
C LEU A 103 9.22 -13.72 7.87
N SER A 104 9.60 -12.75 8.70
CA SER A 104 9.66 -11.33 8.28
C SER A 104 10.55 -11.10 7.05
N HIS A 105 11.61 -11.92 6.87
CA HIS A 105 12.53 -11.83 5.74
C HIS A 105 11.96 -12.44 4.44
N HIS A 106 10.84 -13.15 4.51
CA HIS A 106 10.21 -13.81 3.36
C HIS A 106 9.05 -13.02 2.75
N VAL A 107 8.58 -11.95 3.42
CA VAL A 107 7.41 -11.16 2.98
C VAL A 107 7.72 -10.29 1.76
N VAL A 108 8.96 -9.81 1.64
CA VAL A 108 9.35 -8.80 0.63
C VAL A 108 10.68 -9.17 -0.03
N PRO A 109 10.76 -10.29 -0.76
CA PRO A 109 12.00 -10.63 -1.42
C PRO A 109 12.35 -9.58 -2.48
N LEU A 110 13.60 -9.11 -2.51
CA LEU A 110 14.05 -8.22 -3.59
C LEU A 110 13.92 -8.92 -4.95
N ASP A 111 14.29 -10.20 -4.98
CA ASP A 111 14.21 -11.04 -6.17
C ASP A 111 12.76 -11.43 -6.41
N TRP A 112 12.15 -10.79 -7.41
CA TRP A 112 10.78 -11.07 -7.82
C TRP A 112 10.59 -12.53 -8.26
N LYS A 113 11.65 -13.26 -8.66
CA LYS A 113 11.54 -14.70 -8.97
C LYS A 113 11.11 -15.50 -7.75
N LYS A 114 11.52 -15.07 -6.55
CA LYS A 114 11.14 -15.69 -5.29
C LYS A 114 9.71 -15.35 -4.89
N SER A 115 9.23 -14.13 -5.18
CA SER A 115 7.82 -13.77 -4.93
C SER A 115 6.87 -14.38 -5.95
N LEU A 116 7.31 -14.61 -7.19
CA LEU A 116 6.51 -15.22 -8.27
C LEU A 116 6.48 -16.76 -8.25
N ALA A 117 7.08 -17.42 -7.27
CA ALA A 117 6.92 -18.87 -7.15
C ALA A 117 5.43 -19.17 -6.89
N LYS A 118 4.80 -19.94 -7.78
CA LYS A 118 3.36 -20.24 -7.73
C LYS A 118 2.94 -20.71 -6.33
N GLU A 119 3.65 -21.70 -5.79
CA GLU A 119 3.40 -22.24 -4.44
C GLU A 119 3.49 -21.19 -3.33
N MET A 120 4.42 -20.23 -3.44
CA MET A 120 4.52 -19.13 -2.48
C MET A 120 3.32 -18.19 -2.57
N VAL A 121 2.84 -17.88 -3.77
CA VAL A 121 1.67 -17.02 -3.97
C VAL A 121 0.42 -17.65 -3.38
N TYR A 122 0.17 -18.93 -3.67
CA TYR A 122 -0.97 -19.65 -3.12
C TYR A 122 -0.86 -19.85 -1.60
N GLN A 123 0.33 -20.09 -1.05
CA GLN A 123 0.50 -20.14 0.41
C GLN A 123 0.13 -18.80 1.06
N ARG A 124 0.50 -17.68 0.44
CA ARG A 124 0.30 -16.35 1.00
C ARG A 124 -1.16 -15.90 1.03
N ILE A 125 -2.03 -16.48 0.22
CA ILE A 125 -3.47 -16.17 0.27
C ILE A 125 -4.22 -16.98 1.32
N THR A 126 -3.60 -18.03 1.89
CA THR A 126 -4.25 -18.84 2.93
C THR A 126 -4.50 -18.05 4.21
N GLU A 127 -5.57 -18.40 4.92
CA GLU A 127 -5.90 -17.80 6.21
C GLU A 127 -4.75 -17.97 7.24
N SER A 128 -4.13 -19.15 7.28
CA SER A 128 -3.00 -19.44 8.16
C SER A 128 -1.85 -18.44 7.99
N TRP A 129 -1.44 -18.16 6.75
CA TRP A 129 -0.41 -17.17 6.45
C TRP A 129 -0.85 -15.77 6.87
N GLN A 130 -2.07 -15.38 6.51
CA GLN A 130 -2.58 -14.04 6.79
C GLN A 130 -2.66 -13.77 8.31
N ASP A 131 -3.06 -14.77 9.09
CA ASP A 131 -3.13 -14.66 10.55
C ASP A 131 -1.75 -14.59 11.20
N ILE A 132 -0.81 -15.38 10.71
CA ILE A 132 0.58 -15.32 11.15
C ILE A 132 1.17 -13.95 10.85
N MET A 133 0.92 -13.42 9.65
CA MET A 133 1.42 -12.10 9.26
C MET A 133 0.88 -10.97 10.14
N LYS A 134 -0.38 -11.05 10.58
CA LYS A 134 -0.94 -10.11 11.57
C LYS A 134 -0.18 -10.17 12.91
N GLU A 135 0.21 -11.36 13.35
CA GLU A 135 1.03 -11.51 14.56
C GLU A 135 2.48 -11.05 14.35
N VAL A 136 3.07 -11.28 13.18
CA VAL A 136 4.40 -10.75 12.82
C VAL A 136 4.39 -9.23 12.84
N ILE A 137 3.35 -8.59 12.27
CA ILE A 137 3.16 -7.13 12.33
C ILE A 137 3.11 -6.66 13.79
N TYR A 138 2.31 -7.31 14.63
CA TYR A 138 2.18 -6.98 16.05
C TYR A 138 3.51 -7.10 16.81
N GLU A 139 4.27 -8.18 16.61
CA GLU A 139 5.56 -8.34 17.31
C GLU A 139 6.62 -7.34 16.82
N ASN A 140 6.60 -6.95 15.53
CA ASN A 140 7.49 -5.91 15.01
C ASN A 140 7.19 -4.51 15.59
N THR A 141 5.94 -4.23 15.97
CA THR A 141 5.58 -2.96 16.64
C THR A 141 5.82 -2.98 18.14
N LYS A 142 5.90 -4.18 18.75
CA LYS A 142 6.22 -4.37 20.17
C LYS A 142 7.72 -4.34 20.45
N ARG A 143 8.56 -4.68 19.46
CA ARG A 143 10.01 -4.77 19.59
C ARG A 143 10.57 -3.45 20.14
N LYS A 144 11.11 -3.48 21.35
CA LYS A 144 11.87 -2.37 21.93
C LYS A 144 13.28 -2.42 21.35
N ASP A 145 13.79 -1.29 20.91
CA ASP A 145 15.21 -1.18 20.60
C ASP A 145 16.01 -1.32 21.90
N GLU A 146 16.65 -2.48 22.09
CA GLU A 146 17.45 -2.79 23.28
C GLU A 146 18.68 -1.87 23.40
N ASN A 147 19.08 -1.18 22.31
CA ASN A 147 20.29 -0.37 22.24
C ASN A 147 20.06 1.14 22.38
N THR A 148 18.80 1.62 22.42
CA THR A 148 18.51 3.06 22.46
C THR A 148 17.84 3.47 23.77
N LYS A 149 18.49 4.37 24.53
CA LYS A 149 17.97 4.96 25.79
C LYS A 149 16.66 5.77 25.63
N ARG A 150 16.15 5.96 24.41
CA ARG A 150 14.82 6.52 24.10
C ARG A 150 13.85 5.38 23.85
N LYS A 151 13.07 5.02 24.86
CA LYS A 151 12.39 3.73 24.97
C LYS A 151 11.19 3.47 24.05
N ASP A 152 10.75 4.40 23.19
CA ASP A 152 9.45 4.26 22.50
C ASP A 152 9.38 4.64 21.00
N ARG A 153 10.48 5.11 20.37
CA ARG A 153 10.44 5.51 18.95
C ARG A 153 10.80 4.36 18.00
N LEU A 154 9.94 4.07 17.02
CA LEU A 154 10.26 3.14 15.95
C LEU A 154 11.28 3.74 14.97
N THR A 155 12.26 2.93 14.57
CA THR A 155 13.23 3.24 13.52
C THR A 155 12.58 3.24 12.14
N TYR A 156 13.18 3.91 11.15
CA TYR A 156 12.67 3.88 9.77
C TYR A 156 12.69 2.46 9.18
N GLY A 157 13.67 1.63 9.53
CA GLY A 157 13.73 0.23 9.13
C GLY A 157 12.59 -0.63 9.69
N LEU A 158 12.21 -0.43 10.96
CA LEU A 158 11.04 -1.09 11.55
C LEU A 158 9.73 -0.57 10.95
N ILE A 159 9.58 0.75 10.79
CA ILE A 159 8.42 1.37 10.13
C ILE A 159 8.22 0.78 8.74
N GLY A 160 9.29 0.74 7.94
CA GLY A 160 9.28 0.15 6.62
C GLY A 160 8.78 -1.29 6.57
N ARG A 161 9.36 -2.14 7.42
CA ARG A 161 8.96 -3.56 7.52
C ARG A 161 7.48 -3.69 7.87
N VAL A 162 7.02 -2.97 8.90
CA VAL A 162 5.62 -2.99 9.35
C VAL A 162 4.69 -2.54 8.23
N VAL A 163 4.99 -1.41 7.58
CA VAL A 163 4.15 -0.86 6.51
C VAL A 163 4.05 -1.82 5.33
N VAL A 164 5.18 -2.39 4.89
CA VAL A 164 5.16 -3.31 3.76
C VAL A 164 4.37 -4.58 4.10
N MET A 165 4.50 -5.11 5.32
CA MET A 165 3.70 -6.25 5.77
C MET A 165 2.21 -5.92 5.78
N ILE A 166 1.79 -4.74 6.28
CA ILE A 166 0.40 -4.29 6.23
C ILE A 166 -0.11 -4.27 4.78
N LEU A 167 0.66 -3.68 3.87
CA LEU A 167 0.30 -3.60 2.44
C LEU A 167 0.30 -4.95 1.72
N GLY A 168 0.90 -5.99 2.31
CA GLY A 168 0.96 -7.35 1.80
C GLY A 168 0.03 -8.34 2.53
N THR A 169 -0.77 -7.86 3.48
CA THR A 169 -1.66 -8.67 4.33
C THR A 169 -3.11 -8.21 4.14
N SER A 170 -4.03 -9.15 3.91
CA SER A 170 -5.46 -8.86 3.80
C SER A 170 -6.13 -8.85 5.18
N ASN A 171 -7.26 -8.14 5.29
CA ASN A 171 -8.13 -8.14 6.48
C ASN A 171 -7.40 -7.84 7.80
N VAL A 172 -6.51 -6.84 7.78
CA VAL A 172 -5.85 -6.32 8.99
C VAL A 172 -6.91 -5.69 9.90
N LYS A 173 -7.01 -6.15 11.16
CA LYS A 173 -8.06 -5.73 12.10
C LYS A 173 -7.88 -4.28 12.57
N ASN A 174 -9.00 -3.60 12.85
CA ASN A 174 -9.03 -2.22 13.37
C ASN A 174 -8.16 -2.03 14.63
N ASP A 175 -8.19 -2.99 15.56
CA ASP A 175 -7.39 -2.91 16.78
C ASP A 175 -5.88 -2.89 16.49
N LEU A 176 -5.44 -3.63 15.47
CA LEU A 176 -4.04 -3.66 15.08
C LEU A 176 -3.63 -2.32 14.45
N PHE A 177 -4.48 -1.72 13.60
CA PHE A 177 -4.27 -0.36 13.09
C PHE A 177 -4.13 0.68 14.21
N ARG A 178 -5.03 0.64 15.20
CA ARG A 178 -4.99 1.55 16.35
C ARG A 178 -3.67 1.41 17.12
N GLN A 179 -3.20 0.19 17.33
CA GLN A 179 -1.92 -0.07 17.99
C GLN A 179 -0.70 0.37 17.17
N ILE A 180 -0.73 0.20 15.84
CA ILE A 180 0.34 0.69 14.96
C ILE A 180 0.40 2.22 15.02
N MET A 181 -0.75 2.89 14.95
CA MET A 181 -0.82 4.35 14.99
C MET A 181 -0.24 4.93 16.29
N THR A 182 -0.48 4.30 17.44
CA THR A 182 0.12 4.75 18.72
C THR A 182 1.63 4.54 18.78
N LYS A 183 2.18 3.63 17.99
CA LYS A 183 3.64 3.45 17.86
C LYS A 183 4.28 4.42 16.87
N PHE A 184 3.48 5.04 16.02
CA PHE A 184 3.93 5.97 14.98
C PHE A 184 3.75 7.43 15.44
N GLU A 185 3.43 7.69 16.71
CA GLU A 185 3.21 9.04 17.26
C GLU A 185 4.36 10.01 16.96
N ASP A 186 5.61 9.53 17.07
CA ASP A 186 6.81 10.32 16.78
C ASP A 186 7.11 10.49 15.27
N ASN A 187 6.26 9.92 14.40
CA ASN A 187 6.43 9.94 12.95
C ASN A 187 5.09 10.23 12.24
N GLN A 188 4.68 11.49 12.34
CA GLN A 188 3.39 11.97 11.83
C GLN A 188 3.12 11.59 10.35
N PRO A 189 4.06 11.71 9.40
CA PRO A 189 3.80 11.34 8.01
C PRO A 189 3.43 9.85 7.84
N TRP A 190 4.13 8.96 8.53
CA TRP A 190 3.82 7.53 8.49
C TRP A 190 2.53 7.22 9.26
N LYS A 191 2.26 7.90 10.39
CA LYS A 191 1.00 7.77 11.13
C LYS A 191 -0.21 8.15 10.28
N ASP A 192 -0.13 9.29 9.59
CA ASP A 192 -1.14 9.78 8.65
C ASP A 192 -1.38 8.77 7.53
N PHE A 193 -0.33 8.14 7.01
CA PHE A 193 -0.47 7.10 6.00
C PHE A 193 -1.20 5.87 6.53
N ILE A 194 -0.83 5.35 7.71
CA ILE A 194 -1.53 4.24 8.33
C ILE A 194 -3.01 4.58 8.60
N HIS A 195 -3.28 5.81 9.04
CA HIS A 195 -4.64 6.31 9.22
C HIS A 195 -5.41 6.33 7.89
N SER A 196 -4.79 6.75 6.79
CA SER A 196 -5.40 6.73 5.46
C SER A 196 -5.72 5.31 4.97
N LEU A 197 -4.87 4.32 5.30
CA LEU A 197 -5.15 2.91 5.00
C LEU A 197 -6.34 2.39 5.78
N TRP A 198 -6.40 2.72 7.07
CA TRP A 198 -7.51 2.34 7.94
C TRP A 198 -8.84 2.92 7.43
N LEU A 199 -8.83 4.19 7.04
CA LEU A 199 -9.95 4.90 6.41
C LEU A 199 -10.47 4.21 5.14
N CYS A 200 -9.57 3.74 4.28
CA CYS A 200 -9.93 3.09 3.01
C CYS A 200 -10.63 1.73 3.19
N LEU A 201 -10.57 1.10 4.37
CA LEU A 201 -11.23 -0.20 4.62
C LEU A 201 -12.76 -0.11 4.63
N GLY A 202 -13.33 1.10 4.70
CA GLY A 202 -14.78 1.30 4.79
C GLY A 202 -15.40 2.24 3.76
N HIS A 203 -14.63 3.01 2.96
CA HIS A 203 -15.21 4.08 2.13
C HIS A 203 -14.44 4.36 0.81
N GLY A 204 -15.16 4.89 -0.20
CA GLY A 204 -14.75 5.00 -1.61
C GLY A 204 -13.68 6.04 -2.01
N VAL A 205 -13.67 6.40 -3.31
CA VAL A 205 -12.61 7.10 -4.11
C VAL A 205 -11.83 8.24 -3.46
N VAL A 206 -12.48 9.08 -2.66
CA VAL A 206 -11.83 10.30 -2.12
C VAL A 206 -10.72 9.92 -1.13
N LEU A 207 -10.86 8.77 -0.47
CA LEU A 207 -9.84 8.23 0.43
C LEU A 207 -8.67 7.59 -0.32
N GLU A 208 -8.87 7.18 -1.57
CA GLU A 208 -7.83 6.57 -2.42
C GLU A 208 -6.76 7.58 -2.84
N ILE A 209 -7.17 8.79 -3.27
CA ILE A 209 -6.21 9.88 -3.56
C ILE A 209 -5.51 10.31 -2.27
N ASN A 210 -6.23 10.37 -1.15
CA ASN A 210 -5.63 10.67 0.16
C ASN A 210 -4.54 9.65 0.49
N ARG A 211 -4.81 8.35 0.31
CA ARG A 211 -3.83 7.26 0.51
C ARG A 211 -2.57 7.45 -0.32
N ILE A 212 -2.71 7.76 -1.61
CA ILE A 212 -1.57 8.01 -2.51
C ILE A 212 -0.74 9.21 -2.02
N CYS A 213 -1.39 10.33 -1.72
CA CYS A 213 -0.73 11.54 -1.24
C CYS A 213 -0.02 11.30 0.10
N LYS A 214 -0.65 10.59 1.04
CA LYS A 214 -0.04 10.28 2.34
C LYS A 214 1.15 9.35 2.21
N LEU A 215 1.10 8.34 1.32
CA LEU A 215 2.28 7.51 1.03
C LEU A 215 3.42 8.35 0.44
N HIS A 216 3.10 9.19 -0.54
CA HIS A 216 4.07 10.11 -1.14
C HIS A 216 4.74 11.00 -0.07
N SER A 217 3.95 11.65 0.78
CA SER A 217 4.48 12.50 1.86
C SER A 217 5.35 11.72 2.86
N ALA A 218 4.97 10.48 3.21
CA ALA A 218 5.74 9.64 4.12
C ALA A 218 7.10 9.22 3.52
N LEU A 219 7.12 8.87 2.23
CA LEU A 219 8.35 8.56 1.50
C LEU A 219 9.22 9.80 1.35
N GLN A 220 8.66 10.94 0.96
CA GLN A 220 9.39 12.20 0.82
C GLN A 220 10.02 12.64 2.15
N HIS A 221 9.29 12.52 3.26
CA HIS A 221 9.83 12.78 4.60
C HIS A 221 11.00 11.85 4.92
N THR A 222 10.88 10.57 4.59
CA THR A 222 11.93 9.56 4.85
C THR A 222 13.19 9.84 4.02
N CYS A 223 13.05 10.22 2.74
CA CYS A 223 14.16 10.58 1.86
C CYS A 223 14.82 11.92 2.24
N SER A 224 14.07 12.84 2.85
CA SER A 224 14.60 14.11 3.34
C SER A 224 15.47 13.95 4.60
N GLY A 225 15.33 12.82 5.31
CA GLY A 225 16.16 12.47 6.46
C GLY A 225 17.57 12.05 6.04
N ASN A 226 18.57 12.32 6.89
CA ASN A 226 19.94 11.89 6.62
C ASN A 226 20.10 10.39 6.91
N TRP A 227 19.85 9.56 5.89
CA TRP A 227 19.98 8.10 5.97
C TRP A 227 21.39 7.63 6.38
N LYS A 228 22.42 8.46 6.19
CA LYS A 228 23.80 8.15 6.61
C LYS A 228 23.96 8.19 8.13
N THR A 229 23.18 9.00 8.84
CA THR A 229 23.22 9.07 10.32
C THR A 229 22.26 8.11 11.01
N GLU A 230 21.24 7.63 10.30
CA GLU A 230 20.31 6.63 10.84
C GLU A 230 20.97 5.25 10.93
N VAL A 231 20.80 4.60 12.09
CA VAL A 231 21.33 3.25 12.37
C VAL A 231 20.49 2.20 11.66
N ASP A 232 19.17 2.31 11.75
CA ASP A 232 18.20 1.41 11.10
C ASP A 232 17.30 2.22 10.16
N TYR A 233 17.82 2.45 8.94
CA TYR A 233 17.09 3.13 7.87
C TYR A 233 16.20 2.15 7.07
N LEU A 234 15.34 2.68 6.21
CA LEU A 234 14.52 1.87 5.33
C LEU A 234 15.39 1.01 4.39
N SER A 235 15.20 -0.31 4.38
CA SER A 235 15.97 -1.19 3.48
C SER A 235 15.61 -0.93 2.01
N PRO A 236 16.53 -1.16 1.05
CA PRO A 236 16.22 -0.95 -0.37
C PRO A 236 15.07 -1.81 -0.88
N SER A 237 14.88 -3.02 -0.33
CA SER A 237 13.73 -3.87 -0.67
C SER A 237 12.40 -3.25 -0.25
N CYS A 238 12.33 -2.76 0.99
CA CYS A 238 11.12 -2.10 1.50
C CYS A 238 10.83 -0.81 0.72
N PHE A 239 11.87 -0.01 0.46
CA PHE A 239 11.71 1.23 -0.31
C PHE A 239 11.18 0.96 -1.72
N MET A 240 11.79 0.03 -2.46
CA MET A 240 11.34 -0.30 -3.82
C MET A 240 9.92 -0.84 -3.84
N TYR A 241 9.54 -1.67 -2.86
CA TYR A 241 8.16 -2.12 -2.74
C TYR A 241 7.19 -0.93 -2.62
N LEU A 242 7.49 0.04 -1.76
CA LEU A 242 6.63 1.20 -1.53
C LEU A 242 6.54 2.11 -2.77
N VAL A 243 7.65 2.32 -3.49
CA VAL A 243 7.65 3.05 -4.77
C VAL A 243 6.82 2.32 -5.84
N GLU A 244 6.97 1.01 -5.95
CA GLU A 244 6.18 0.19 -6.89
C GLU A 244 4.69 0.22 -6.53
N ARG A 245 4.32 0.24 -5.24
CA ARG A 245 2.93 0.44 -4.81
C ARG A 245 2.39 1.81 -5.18
N LEU A 246 3.20 2.86 -5.00
CA LEU A 246 2.82 4.22 -5.37
C LEU A 246 2.61 4.35 -6.89
N LEU A 247 3.48 3.75 -7.71
CA LEU A 247 3.32 3.67 -9.16
C LEU A 247 2.06 2.89 -9.57
N LEU A 248 1.80 1.76 -8.91
CA LEU A 248 0.61 0.95 -9.15
C LEU A 248 -0.67 1.75 -8.88
N TRP A 249 -0.77 2.40 -7.71
CA TRP A 249 -1.97 3.18 -7.37
C TRP A 249 -2.16 4.42 -8.23
N THR A 250 -1.08 5.15 -8.54
CA THR A 250 -1.16 6.32 -9.42
C THR A 250 -1.56 5.94 -10.85
N SER A 251 -1.12 4.78 -11.34
CA SER A 251 -1.56 4.28 -12.65
C SER A 251 -3.07 4.05 -12.73
N GLY A 252 -3.66 3.46 -11.67
CA GLY A 252 -5.09 3.17 -11.62
C GLY A 252 -6.00 4.41 -11.75
N LEU A 253 -5.51 5.60 -11.42
CA LEU A 253 -6.25 6.87 -11.60
C LEU A 253 -6.56 7.18 -13.09
N ASN A 254 -5.81 6.58 -14.01
CA ASN A 254 -5.99 6.72 -15.45
C ASN A 254 -6.85 5.59 -16.07
N GLY A 255 -7.52 4.76 -15.24
CA GLY A 255 -8.37 3.67 -15.69
C GLY A 255 -7.63 2.36 -16.03
N PHE A 256 -6.29 2.36 -16.01
CA PHE A 256 -5.46 1.17 -16.17
C PHE A 256 -4.40 1.07 -15.08
N ILE A 257 -4.23 -0.13 -14.53
CA ILE A 257 -3.05 -0.42 -13.71
C ILE A 257 -1.93 -0.90 -14.62
N TYR A 258 -0.78 -0.22 -14.55
CA TYR A 258 0.47 -0.67 -15.15
C TYR A 258 1.41 -1.14 -14.04
N ALA A 259 1.68 -2.43 -13.99
CA ALA A 259 2.56 -3.01 -12.97
C ALA A 259 3.32 -4.20 -13.54
N THR A 260 4.45 -4.56 -12.93
CA THR A 260 5.04 -5.88 -13.19
C THR A 260 4.15 -6.97 -12.61
N LYS A 261 4.22 -8.19 -13.16
CA LYS A 261 3.52 -9.36 -12.63
C LYS A 261 3.74 -9.53 -11.12
N SER A 262 4.97 -9.32 -10.64
CA SER A 262 5.27 -9.39 -9.21
C SER A 262 4.55 -8.31 -8.41
N SER A 263 4.63 -7.04 -8.81
CA SER A 263 3.98 -5.94 -8.08
C SER A 263 2.45 -6.08 -8.08
N PHE A 264 1.87 -6.48 -9.22
CA PHE A 264 0.45 -6.74 -9.33
C PHE A 264 0.00 -7.92 -8.45
N THR A 265 0.77 -9.02 -8.43
CA THR A 265 0.48 -10.18 -7.57
C THR A 265 0.53 -9.80 -6.09
N GLU A 266 1.54 -9.06 -5.66
CA GLU A 266 1.62 -8.56 -4.28
C GLU A 266 0.39 -7.72 -3.92
N TRP A 267 -0.07 -6.87 -4.84
CA TRP A 267 -1.26 -6.06 -4.63
C TRP A 267 -2.52 -6.89 -4.54
N LEU A 268 -2.68 -7.86 -5.42
CA LEU A 268 -3.81 -8.78 -5.41
C LEU A 268 -3.88 -9.62 -4.13
N ILE A 269 -2.73 -10.08 -3.60
CA ILE A 269 -2.68 -10.84 -2.35
C ILE A 269 -3.30 -10.05 -1.18
N SER A 270 -3.06 -8.73 -1.11
CA SER A 270 -3.59 -7.90 -0.03
C SER A 270 -5.02 -7.41 -0.23
N GLN A 271 -5.61 -7.59 -1.41
CA GLN A 271 -7.02 -7.28 -1.63
C GLN A 271 -7.92 -8.32 -0.94
N ASN A 272 -9.01 -7.85 -0.36
CA ASN A 272 -10.17 -8.67 0.04
C ASN A 272 -11.26 -8.63 -1.04
N GLU A 273 -12.22 -9.54 -1.01
CA GLU A 273 -13.27 -9.65 -2.05
C GLU A 273 -14.08 -8.35 -2.22
N ASP A 274 -14.37 -7.66 -1.11
CA ASP A 274 -15.09 -6.37 -1.10
C ASP A 274 -14.27 -5.19 -1.65
N SER A 275 -12.93 -5.25 -1.59
CA SER A 275 -12.06 -4.17 -2.12
C SER A 275 -11.98 -4.18 -3.64
N LEU A 276 -12.04 -5.35 -4.27
CA LEU A 276 -11.94 -5.48 -5.71
C LEU A 276 -13.21 -5.02 -6.43
N THR A 277 -14.37 -5.17 -5.78
CA THR A 277 -15.67 -4.66 -6.26
C THR A 277 -15.74 -3.12 -6.20
N ASN A 278 -15.01 -2.49 -5.28
CA ASN A 278 -14.93 -1.03 -5.17
C ASN A 278 -13.90 -0.38 -6.12
N LEU A 279 -13.21 -1.17 -6.94
CA LEU A 279 -12.14 -0.69 -7.84
C LEU A 279 -12.67 0.08 -9.05
N GLY A 280 -13.92 -0.18 -9.49
CA GLY A 280 -14.55 0.55 -10.61
C GLY A 280 -14.71 2.06 -10.35
N PHE A 281 -14.52 2.49 -9.11
CA PHE A 281 -14.59 3.89 -8.72
C PHE A 281 -13.28 4.68 -8.90
N PHE A 282 -12.14 4.02 -9.14
CA PHE A 282 -10.80 4.63 -9.29
C PHE A 282 -10.70 5.69 -10.41
N ALA A 283 -11.54 5.57 -11.44
CA ALA A 283 -11.34 6.26 -12.72
C ALA A 283 -12.11 7.59 -12.88
N SER A 284 -12.83 8.07 -11.87
CA SER A 284 -13.79 9.19 -12.03
C SER A 284 -13.21 10.60 -11.88
N GLN A 285 -11.93 10.73 -11.47
CA GLN A 285 -11.31 12.04 -11.23
C GLN A 285 -9.83 12.01 -11.66
N ARG A 286 -9.58 12.35 -12.93
CA ARG A 286 -8.23 12.56 -13.46
C ARG A 286 -7.61 13.76 -12.73
N ARG A 287 -6.77 13.49 -11.74
CA ARG A 287 -6.01 14.54 -11.03
C ARG A 287 -4.57 14.52 -11.52
N ASP A 288 -3.99 15.71 -11.69
CA ASP A 288 -2.56 15.81 -12.01
C ASP A 288 -1.75 15.32 -10.81
N MET A 289 -0.94 14.29 -11.04
CA MET A 289 0.00 13.71 -10.07
C MET A 289 1.44 14.05 -10.43
N GLY A 290 1.66 15.13 -11.19
CA GLY A 290 2.96 15.62 -11.63
C GLY A 290 4.00 15.65 -10.52
N ASP A 291 3.66 16.21 -9.35
CA ASP A 291 4.55 16.28 -8.19
C ASP A 291 4.98 14.89 -7.69
N VAL A 292 4.05 13.93 -7.65
CA VAL A 292 4.34 12.54 -7.23
C VAL A 292 5.25 11.87 -8.26
N TYR A 293 4.97 12.07 -9.55
CA TYR A 293 5.79 11.53 -10.63
C TYR A 293 7.20 12.13 -10.65
N ASP A 294 7.33 13.43 -10.41
CA ASP A 294 8.61 14.12 -10.32
C ASP A 294 9.40 13.65 -9.09
N PHE A 295 8.74 13.46 -7.95
CA PHE A 295 9.36 12.84 -6.77
C PHE A 295 9.92 11.45 -7.09
N ILE A 296 9.11 10.57 -7.71
CA ILE A 296 9.55 9.22 -8.08
C ILE A 296 10.72 9.29 -9.07
N ALA A 297 10.64 10.14 -10.11
CA ALA A 297 11.72 10.29 -11.08
C ALA A 297 13.03 10.74 -10.42
N ASN A 298 12.96 11.74 -9.53
CA ASN A 298 14.12 12.30 -8.86
C ASN A 298 14.79 11.28 -7.95
N ILE A 299 14.02 10.53 -7.16
CA ILE A 299 14.60 9.55 -6.24
C ILE A 299 15.18 8.34 -6.97
N LEU A 300 14.53 7.88 -8.03
CA LEU A 300 15.07 6.81 -8.89
C LEU A 300 16.36 7.27 -9.58
N LEU A 301 16.40 8.50 -10.07
CA LEU A 301 17.59 9.09 -10.69
C LEU A 301 18.75 9.24 -9.70
N GLU A 302 18.47 9.66 -8.47
CA GLU A 302 19.46 9.79 -7.40
C GLU A 302 20.14 8.45 -7.12
N PHE A 303 19.37 7.38 -6.89
CA PHE A 303 19.93 6.06 -6.58
C PHE A 303 20.72 5.44 -7.73
N VAL A 304 20.30 5.69 -8.98
CA VAL A 304 21.06 5.22 -10.16
C VAL A 304 22.34 6.03 -10.35
N SER A 305 22.34 7.31 -9.98
CA SER A 305 23.48 8.21 -10.22
C SER A 305 24.53 8.17 -9.11
N ASP A 306 24.12 8.04 -7.84
CA ASP A 306 25.03 7.87 -6.70
C ASP A 306 25.31 6.38 -6.43
N GLU A 307 26.08 5.76 -7.32
CA GLU A 307 26.44 4.34 -7.21
C GLU A 307 27.07 3.99 -5.85
N ASN A 308 27.96 4.85 -5.33
CA ASN A 308 28.64 4.63 -4.07
C ASN A 308 27.71 4.76 -2.86
N GLY A 309 26.84 5.77 -2.86
CA GLY A 309 25.80 5.92 -1.84
C GLY A 309 24.84 4.74 -1.84
N THR A 310 24.38 4.30 -3.01
CA THR A 310 23.50 3.14 -3.15
C THR A 310 24.16 1.85 -2.66
N LYS A 311 25.44 1.61 -2.97
CA LYS A 311 26.18 0.46 -2.43
C LYS A 311 26.31 0.52 -0.91
N THR A 312 26.63 1.68 -0.35
CA THR A 312 26.71 1.90 1.11
C THR A 312 25.36 1.66 1.79
N TRP A 313 24.26 2.07 1.15
CA TRP A 313 22.90 1.84 1.63
C TRP A 313 22.55 0.33 1.68
N ILE A 314 22.98 -0.43 0.67
CA ILE A 314 22.84 -1.89 0.64
C ILE A 314 23.64 -2.53 1.79
N GLU A 315 24.90 -2.13 2.00
CA GLU A 315 25.75 -2.67 3.07
C GLU A 315 25.16 -2.43 4.46
N LYS A 316 24.67 -1.21 4.70
CA LYS A 316 23.98 -0.85 5.96
C LYS A 316 22.77 -1.72 6.25
N SER A 317 22.11 -2.22 5.21
CA SER A 317 20.94 -3.09 5.32
C SER A 317 21.33 -4.57 5.56
N SER A 318 22.61 -4.86 5.83
CA SER A 318 23.16 -6.21 6.01
C SER A 318 23.00 -7.10 4.77
N LEU A 319 23.15 -6.51 3.57
CA LEU A 319 22.99 -7.20 2.29
C LEU A 319 24.31 -7.26 1.52
N HIS A 320 24.53 -8.36 0.80
CA HIS A 320 25.73 -8.52 -0.03
C HIS A 320 25.63 -7.71 -1.32
N VAL A 321 26.37 -6.60 -1.38
CA VAL A 321 26.36 -5.63 -2.50
C VAL A 321 26.50 -6.29 -3.87
N LYS A 322 27.49 -7.17 -4.05
CA LYS A 322 27.82 -7.79 -5.35
C LYS A 322 26.62 -8.51 -5.96
N ASN A 323 25.82 -9.17 -5.14
CA ASN A 323 24.66 -9.94 -5.59
C ASN A 323 23.39 -9.09 -5.66
N TYR A 324 23.32 -8.06 -4.82
CA TYR A 324 22.10 -7.28 -4.61
C TYR A 324 22.01 -6.06 -5.52
N PHE A 325 23.14 -5.37 -5.78
CA PHE A 325 23.18 -4.13 -6.55
C PHE A 325 22.63 -4.28 -7.98
N PRO A 326 23.00 -5.31 -8.78
CA PRO A 326 22.44 -5.48 -10.13
C PRO A 326 20.92 -5.66 -10.12
N SER A 327 20.40 -6.40 -9.13
CA SER A 327 18.95 -6.64 -8.99
C SER A 327 18.19 -5.37 -8.60
N LEU A 328 18.78 -4.56 -7.70
CA LEU A 328 18.22 -3.26 -7.33
C LEU A 328 18.20 -2.31 -8.54
N LEU A 329 19.31 -2.23 -9.28
CA LEU A 329 19.41 -1.40 -10.47
C LEU A 329 18.37 -1.78 -11.53
N LEU A 330 18.19 -3.08 -11.77
CA LEU A 330 17.14 -3.57 -12.66
C LEU A 330 15.74 -3.09 -12.21
N ARG A 331 15.42 -3.19 -10.91
CA ARG A 331 14.13 -2.70 -10.38
C ARG A 331 13.99 -1.19 -10.55
N LEU A 332 15.04 -0.40 -10.31
CA LEU A 332 15.02 1.06 -10.52
C LEU A 332 14.67 1.40 -11.98
N ILE A 333 15.30 0.74 -12.95
CA ILE A 333 15.03 0.95 -14.39
C ILE A 333 13.63 0.48 -14.78
N VAL A 334 13.16 -0.65 -14.24
CA VAL A 334 11.79 -1.13 -14.43
C VAL A 334 10.77 -0.13 -13.87
N SER A 335 11.00 0.42 -12.68
CA SER A 335 10.16 1.47 -12.08
C SER A 335 10.16 2.75 -12.92
N MET A 336 11.29 3.14 -13.52
CA MET A 336 11.34 4.25 -14.49
C MET A 336 10.51 3.97 -15.75
N CYS A 337 10.52 2.74 -16.26
CA CYS A 337 9.69 2.34 -17.39
C CYS A 337 8.19 2.35 -17.03
N LEU A 338 7.83 1.91 -15.83
CA LEU A 338 6.45 2.00 -15.32
C LEU A 338 6.00 3.46 -15.14
N LEU A 339 6.86 4.31 -14.58
CA LEU A 339 6.59 5.75 -14.45
C LEU A 339 6.28 6.40 -15.80
N LEU A 340 7.00 6.00 -16.86
CA LEU A 340 6.76 6.45 -18.22
C LEU A 340 5.39 6.03 -18.75
N LEU A 341 4.95 4.80 -18.48
CA LEU A 341 3.61 4.32 -18.86
C LEU A 341 2.52 5.06 -18.09
N THR A 342 2.73 5.27 -16.79
CA THR A 342 1.76 5.89 -15.89
C THR A 342 1.57 7.38 -16.18
N SER A 343 2.66 8.12 -16.42
CA SER A 343 2.62 9.57 -16.61
C SER A 343 2.36 10.01 -18.05
N GLY A 344 2.71 9.19 -19.04
CA GLY A 344 2.68 9.55 -20.46
C GLY A 344 3.63 10.71 -20.84
N SER A 345 4.49 11.17 -19.93
CA SER A 345 5.28 12.39 -20.13
C SER A 345 6.64 12.12 -20.78
N GLY A 346 6.93 12.86 -21.85
CA GLY A 346 8.21 12.77 -22.57
C GLY A 346 9.44 13.18 -21.74
N LYS A 347 9.25 13.94 -20.65
CA LYS A 347 10.38 14.39 -19.79
C LYS A 347 11.13 13.22 -19.16
N TYR A 348 10.41 12.18 -18.70
CA TYR A 348 11.02 11.00 -18.10
C TYR A 348 11.70 10.09 -19.14
N LEU A 349 11.37 10.25 -20.43
CA LEU A 349 11.92 9.42 -21.48
C LEU A 349 13.36 9.84 -21.77
N ALA A 350 13.61 11.15 -21.77
CA ALA A 350 14.95 11.70 -21.85
C ALA A 350 15.82 11.21 -20.69
N LEU A 351 15.27 11.17 -19.46
CA LEU A 351 15.95 10.64 -18.28
C LEU A 351 16.30 9.16 -18.44
N LEU A 352 15.35 8.31 -18.85
CA LEU A 352 15.60 6.89 -19.07
C LEU A 352 16.71 6.67 -20.12
N ARG A 353 16.67 7.39 -21.24
CA ARG A 353 17.70 7.29 -22.29
C ARG A 353 19.08 7.72 -21.78
N SER A 354 19.14 8.80 -21.01
CA SER A 354 20.37 9.26 -20.37
C SER A 354 20.95 8.19 -19.44
N LEU A 355 20.11 7.57 -18.59
CA LEU A 355 20.52 6.50 -17.68
C LEU A 355 21.04 5.27 -18.44
N LEU A 356 20.32 4.81 -19.46
CA LEU A 356 20.71 3.66 -20.27
C LEU A 356 21.98 3.90 -21.10
N GLY A 357 22.31 5.17 -21.40
CA GLY A 357 23.54 5.55 -22.08
C GLY A 357 24.79 5.51 -21.18
N LYS A 358 24.65 5.43 -19.86
CA LYS A 358 25.79 5.34 -18.95
C LYS A 358 26.36 3.91 -18.94
N SER A 359 27.67 3.78 -19.14
CA SER A 359 28.36 2.48 -19.20
C SER A 359 28.30 1.72 -17.87
N ASN A 360 28.35 2.41 -16.74
CA ASN A 360 28.24 1.80 -15.41
C ASN A 360 26.84 1.24 -15.12
N VAL A 361 25.78 1.81 -15.71
CA VAL A 361 24.41 1.31 -15.60
C VAL A 361 24.20 0.13 -16.55
N SER A 362 24.52 0.31 -17.83
CA SER A 362 24.32 -0.72 -18.85
C SER A 362 25.12 -1.99 -18.59
N SER A 363 26.34 -1.92 -18.08
CA SER A 363 27.14 -3.10 -17.74
C SER A 363 26.56 -4.00 -16.63
N GLN A 364 25.60 -3.49 -15.84
CA GLN A 364 25.00 -4.19 -14.70
C GLN A 364 23.62 -4.78 -15.01
N LEU A 365 23.04 -4.45 -16.16
CA LEU A 365 21.70 -4.88 -16.56
C LEU A 365 21.77 -6.12 -17.47
N PRO A 366 20.73 -6.98 -17.50
CA PRO A 366 20.66 -8.09 -18.43
C PRO A 366 20.75 -7.62 -19.88
N LEU A 367 21.60 -8.28 -20.69
CA LEU A 367 21.87 -7.85 -22.07
C LEU A 367 20.61 -7.86 -22.94
N ASP A 368 19.79 -8.92 -22.84
CA ASP A 368 18.56 -9.03 -23.63
C ASP A 368 17.53 -7.95 -23.26
N PHE A 369 17.48 -7.57 -21.98
CA PHE A 369 16.63 -6.49 -21.50
C PHE A 369 17.06 -5.15 -22.11
N LEU A 370 18.37 -4.86 -22.09
CA LEU A 370 18.94 -3.65 -22.69
C LEU A 370 18.71 -3.58 -24.19
N ASN A 371 18.96 -4.67 -24.90
CA ASN A 371 18.78 -4.77 -26.35
C ASN A 371 17.35 -4.45 -26.79
N VAL A 372 16.35 -4.78 -25.95
CA VAL A 372 14.96 -4.41 -26.22
C VAL A 372 14.74 -2.92 -25.96
N LEU A 373 15.24 -2.37 -24.84
CA LEU A 373 15.02 -0.97 -24.44
C LEU A 373 15.76 0.06 -25.31
N GLN A 374 16.91 -0.30 -25.88
CA GLN A 374 17.72 0.60 -26.72
C GLN A 374 17.21 0.74 -28.16
N LYS A 375 16.12 0.07 -28.53
CA LYS A 375 15.51 0.23 -29.86
C LYS A 375 14.97 1.66 -30.04
N LYS A 376 15.00 2.16 -31.29
CA LYS A 376 14.57 3.53 -31.63
C LYS A 376 13.14 3.87 -31.20
N ARG A 377 12.26 2.88 -31.10
CA ARG A 377 10.89 3.03 -30.60
C ARG A 377 10.89 2.76 -29.09
N THR A 378 10.25 3.64 -28.32
CA THR A 378 10.01 3.49 -26.89
C THR A 378 8.52 3.62 -26.62
N GLY A 379 7.97 2.78 -25.75
CA GLY A 379 6.54 2.76 -25.44
C GLY A 379 6.08 1.39 -24.95
N LEU A 380 4.76 1.23 -24.79
CA LEU A 380 4.12 0.08 -24.17
C LEU A 380 4.65 -1.29 -24.66
N LYS A 381 4.65 -1.53 -25.97
CA LYS A 381 5.08 -2.81 -26.55
C LYS A 381 6.54 -3.14 -26.25
N VAL A 382 7.40 -2.12 -26.19
CA VAL A 382 8.84 -2.29 -25.93
C VAL A 382 9.07 -2.64 -24.46
N PHE A 383 8.38 -1.95 -23.54
CA PHE A 383 8.47 -2.25 -22.12
C PHE A 383 7.87 -3.62 -21.79
N ALA A 384 6.72 -3.97 -22.37
CA ALA A 384 6.13 -5.30 -22.22
C ALA A 384 7.09 -6.41 -22.67
N LYS A 385 7.72 -6.25 -23.85
CA LYS A 385 8.73 -7.20 -24.34
C LYS A 385 9.95 -7.29 -23.41
N ALA A 386 10.46 -6.15 -22.95
CA ALA A 386 11.62 -6.11 -22.04
C ALA A 386 11.31 -6.82 -20.71
N PHE A 387 10.12 -6.58 -20.16
CA PHE A 387 9.66 -7.15 -18.90
C PHE A 387 9.44 -8.67 -19.02
N LYS A 388 8.92 -9.12 -20.16
CA LYS A 388 8.80 -10.54 -20.50
C LYS A 388 10.15 -11.24 -20.57
N VAL A 389 11.16 -10.60 -21.19
CA VAL A 389 12.53 -11.15 -21.32
C VAL A 389 13.20 -11.39 -19.97
N ILE A 390 12.99 -10.49 -19.01
CA ILE A 390 13.53 -10.71 -17.65
C ILE A 390 12.72 -11.73 -16.86
N GLY A 391 11.54 -12.16 -17.35
CA GLY A 391 10.66 -13.12 -16.69
C GLY A 391 9.66 -12.51 -15.71
N ASN A 392 9.52 -11.17 -15.71
CA ASN A 392 8.56 -10.45 -14.88
C ASN A 392 7.65 -9.59 -15.77
N PRO A 393 6.73 -10.21 -16.54
CA PRO A 393 5.99 -9.55 -17.60
C PRO A 393 5.16 -8.36 -17.10
N LEU A 394 4.90 -7.40 -17.99
CA LEU A 394 3.99 -6.29 -17.71
C LEU A 394 2.57 -6.84 -17.55
N VAL A 395 1.88 -6.43 -16.49
CA VAL A 395 0.45 -6.61 -16.30
C VAL A 395 -0.24 -5.29 -16.61
N ILE A 396 -1.29 -5.36 -17.42
CA ILE A 396 -2.17 -4.25 -17.75
C ILE A 396 -3.56 -4.64 -17.24
N ALA A 397 -4.00 -4.01 -16.15
CA ALA A 397 -5.32 -4.29 -15.58
C ALA A 397 -6.32 -3.18 -15.92
N LYS A 398 -7.42 -3.53 -16.57
CA LYS A 398 -8.49 -2.59 -16.94
C LYS A 398 -9.41 -2.35 -15.74
N LEU A 399 -9.68 -1.08 -15.42
CA LEU A 399 -10.57 -0.67 -14.32
C LEU A 399 -11.90 -0.08 -14.79
N GLN A 400 -12.03 0.30 -16.07
CA GLN A 400 -13.23 0.97 -16.60
C GLN A 400 -13.56 0.52 -18.02
N ASP A 401 -14.84 0.30 -18.30
CA ASP A 401 -15.32 -0.21 -19.61
C ASP A 401 -14.99 0.72 -20.79
N ASN A 402 -15.04 2.04 -20.59
CA ASN A 402 -14.80 3.06 -21.63
C ASN A 402 -13.32 3.25 -22.00
N SER A 403 -12.42 2.46 -21.42
CA SER A 403 -10.99 2.60 -21.68
C SER A 403 -10.60 1.90 -23.00
N PRO A 404 -9.68 2.47 -23.79
CA PRO A 404 -9.35 1.97 -25.13
C PRO A 404 -8.81 0.54 -25.09
N GLU A 405 -9.13 -0.27 -26.09
CA GLU A 405 -8.53 -1.60 -26.22
C GLU A 405 -7.01 -1.50 -26.40
N ILE A 406 -6.28 -2.16 -25.52
CA ILE A 406 -4.81 -2.15 -25.53
C ILE A 406 -4.31 -3.41 -26.26
N GLY A 407 -3.85 -3.23 -27.50
CA GLY A 407 -3.19 -4.29 -28.26
C GLY A 407 -1.73 -4.49 -27.84
N CYS A 408 -1.46 -5.39 -26.88
CA CYS A 408 -0.10 -5.74 -26.45
C CYS A 408 0.07 -7.24 -26.11
N SER A 409 0.57 -8.03 -27.06
CA SER A 409 0.73 -9.49 -26.92
C SER A 409 1.84 -9.95 -25.97
N ASP A 410 2.77 -9.07 -25.58
CA ASP A 410 3.84 -9.37 -24.64
C ASP A 410 3.48 -9.00 -23.17
N ALA A 411 2.31 -8.42 -22.95
CA ALA A 411 1.76 -8.12 -21.63
C ALA A 411 0.68 -9.13 -21.23
N VAL A 412 0.47 -9.30 -19.93
CA VAL A 412 -0.66 -10.03 -19.38
C VAL A 412 -1.80 -9.03 -19.17
N PHE A 413 -2.92 -9.25 -19.83
CA PHE A 413 -4.11 -8.41 -19.69
C PHE A 413 -5.05 -9.00 -18.65
N VAL A 414 -5.54 -8.16 -17.74
CA VAL A 414 -6.51 -8.55 -16.70
C VAL A 414 -7.68 -7.58 -16.77
N ASP A 415 -8.87 -8.07 -17.04
CA ASP A 415 -10.06 -7.22 -17.04
C ASP A 415 -10.78 -7.28 -15.68
N LEU A 416 -10.56 -6.25 -14.86
CA LEU A 416 -11.19 -6.15 -13.53
C LEU A 416 -12.62 -5.60 -13.59
N THR A 417 -13.10 -5.16 -14.76
CA THR A 417 -14.53 -4.85 -14.94
C THR A 417 -15.35 -6.11 -15.17
N ILE A 418 -14.73 -7.14 -15.75
CA ILE A 418 -15.39 -8.43 -16.04
C ILE A 418 -15.16 -9.45 -14.92
N CYS A 419 -13.92 -9.60 -14.44
CA CYS A 419 -13.56 -10.63 -13.48
C CYS A 419 -12.96 -10.01 -12.21
N GLN A 420 -13.71 -10.14 -11.10
CA GLN A 420 -13.26 -9.67 -9.79
C GLN A 420 -12.95 -10.81 -8.80
N LYS A 421 -13.01 -12.06 -9.25
CA LYS A 421 -12.63 -13.21 -8.44
C LYS A 421 -11.12 -13.35 -8.41
N LYS A 422 -10.55 -13.30 -7.20
CA LYS A 422 -9.11 -13.33 -6.96
C LYS A 422 -8.46 -14.59 -7.51
N GLU A 423 -9.13 -15.73 -7.37
CA GLU A 423 -8.67 -17.05 -7.79
C GLU A 423 -8.49 -17.12 -9.31
N LEU A 424 -9.46 -16.62 -10.07
CA LEU A 424 -9.42 -16.59 -11.54
C LEU A 424 -8.34 -15.64 -12.07
N ILE A 425 -8.15 -14.49 -11.40
CA ILE A 425 -7.06 -13.57 -11.75
C ILE A 425 -5.71 -14.25 -11.48
N LEU A 426 -5.56 -14.96 -10.36
CA LEU A 426 -4.34 -15.71 -10.05
C LEU A 426 -4.08 -16.84 -11.04
N GLU A 427 -5.11 -17.57 -11.50
CA GLU A 427 -4.98 -18.58 -12.56
C GLU A 427 -4.50 -17.96 -13.87
N THR A 428 -4.99 -16.77 -14.21
CA THR A 428 -4.54 -16.01 -15.39
C THR A 428 -3.06 -15.60 -15.26
N LEU A 429 -2.64 -15.19 -14.07
CA LEU A 429 -1.25 -14.82 -13.81
C LEU A 429 -0.34 -16.06 -13.77
N PHE A 430 -0.81 -17.19 -13.24
CA PHE A 430 -0.04 -18.41 -12.99
C PHE A 430 -0.70 -19.65 -13.60
N PRO A 431 -0.83 -19.70 -14.95
CA PRO A 431 -1.47 -20.82 -15.61
C PRO A 431 -0.74 -22.13 -15.29
N SER A 432 -1.52 -23.17 -15.01
CA SER A 432 -0.99 -24.53 -14.93
C SER A 432 -0.38 -24.88 -16.28
N ARG A 433 0.83 -25.46 -16.29
CA ARG A 433 1.37 -26.03 -17.52
C ARG A 433 0.46 -27.20 -17.89
N VAL A 434 -0.46 -26.96 -18.81
CA VAL A 434 -1.01 -28.04 -19.61
C VAL A 434 0.06 -28.28 -20.65
N ASP A 435 0.78 -29.40 -20.55
CA ASP A 435 1.68 -29.83 -21.60
C ASP A 435 0.85 -29.92 -22.88
N SER A 436 1.08 -28.97 -23.79
CA SER A 436 0.50 -29.03 -25.13
C SER A 436 1.15 -30.22 -25.81
N VAL A 437 0.43 -31.33 -25.86
CA VAL A 437 0.76 -32.48 -26.70
C VAL A 437 0.64 -32.03 -28.17
N GLY A 438 1.73 -32.22 -28.92
CA GLY A 438 1.91 -31.89 -30.34
C GLY A 438 3.02 -30.84 -30.52
N GLU A 439 4.19 -31.12 -31.09
CA GLU A 439 4.57 -32.04 -32.15
C GLU A 439 6.07 -32.38 -32.02
N GLU A 440 6.46 -33.53 -32.58
CA GLU A 440 7.76 -34.18 -32.45
C GLU A 440 8.98 -33.32 -32.83
N THR A 441 10.03 -33.39 -32.02
CA THR A 441 11.35 -33.77 -32.56
C THR A 441 12.20 -34.40 -31.46
N THR A 442 12.61 -35.62 -31.74
CA THR A 442 13.52 -36.47 -30.98
C THR A 442 14.87 -35.79 -30.76
N THR A 443 15.38 -35.78 -29.52
CA THR A 443 16.70 -36.35 -29.17
C THR A 443 17.06 -36.20 -27.68
N VAL A 444 17.22 -37.37 -27.06
CA VAL A 444 18.12 -37.79 -25.97
C VAL A 444 17.99 -37.16 -24.57
N ALA A 445 17.57 -38.04 -23.67
CA ALA A 445 17.43 -37.93 -22.24
C ALA A 445 18.75 -37.61 -21.49
N SER A 446 18.59 -36.98 -20.33
CA SER A 446 19.44 -37.21 -19.15
C SER A 446 18.57 -37.03 -17.91
N ASP A 447 18.34 -38.14 -17.22
CA ASP A 447 17.48 -38.32 -16.05
C ASP A 447 17.85 -37.42 -14.86
N SER A 448 16.82 -36.91 -14.19
CA SER A 448 16.75 -37.01 -12.72
C SER A 448 15.27 -36.98 -12.29
N THR A 449 14.70 -38.17 -12.16
CA THR A 449 13.34 -38.41 -11.69
C THR A 449 13.21 -38.03 -10.20
N SER A 450 12.38 -37.04 -9.88
CA SER A 450 11.72 -36.98 -8.56
C SER A 450 10.23 -37.18 -8.80
N LYS A 451 9.77 -38.40 -8.52
CA LYS A 451 8.37 -38.80 -8.58
C LYS A 451 7.52 -37.86 -7.73
N GLU A 452 6.50 -37.27 -8.35
CA GLU A 452 5.39 -36.61 -7.68
C GLU A 452 4.69 -37.61 -6.76
N PHE A 453 4.56 -37.25 -5.48
CA PHE A 453 3.61 -37.90 -4.59
C PHE A 453 2.21 -37.40 -4.94
N SER A 454 1.45 -38.22 -5.64
CA SER A 454 0.00 -38.12 -5.74
C SER A 454 -0.60 -38.55 -4.40
N SER A 455 -1.21 -37.63 -3.66
CA SER A 455 -2.01 -37.92 -2.47
C SER A 455 -3.49 -37.70 -2.78
N ASN A 456 -4.13 -38.72 -3.34
CA ASN A 456 -5.57 -38.90 -3.25
C ASN A 456 -5.88 -39.74 -2.02
N LEU A 457 -6.67 -39.22 -1.07
CA LEU A 457 -7.50 -40.03 -0.16
C LEU A 457 -8.68 -39.15 0.33
N PRO A 458 -9.82 -39.74 0.75
CA PRO A 458 -11.16 -39.28 0.40
C PRO A 458 -11.81 -38.44 1.50
N ASN A 459 -12.66 -37.52 1.07
CA ASN A 459 -13.57 -36.77 1.92
C ASN A 459 -14.79 -37.64 2.24
N GLU A 460 -14.83 -38.24 3.43
CA GLU A 460 -16.06 -38.73 4.04
C GLU A 460 -16.34 -37.91 5.29
N CYS A 461 -17.28 -36.96 5.19
CA CYS A 461 -18.04 -36.54 6.35
C CYS A 461 -19.48 -36.26 5.91
N SER A 462 -20.37 -37.04 6.50
CA SER A 462 -21.79 -37.19 6.23
C SER A 462 -22.59 -35.89 6.29
N SER A 463 -23.36 -35.65 5.23
CA SER A 463 -24.43 -34.67 5.14
C SER A 463 -25.63 -35.07 6.01
N VAL A 464 -26.07 -34.19 6.91
CA VAL A 464 -27.44 -34.19 7.43
C VAL A 464 -28.19 -33.06 6.74
N SER A 465 -29.22 -33.45 5.99
CA SER A 465 -30.14 -32.62 5.22
C SER A 465 -31.07 -31.80 6.12
N HIS A 466 -31.23 -30.51 5.80
CA HIS A 466 -32.50 -29.81 5.97
C HIS A 466 -32.81 -29.05 4.68
N GLN A 467 -33.97 -29.40 4.09
CA GLN A 467 -34.53 -28.76 2.90
C GLN A 467 -34.95 -27.32 3.18
N GLU A 468 -34.59 -26.49 2.21
CA GLU A 468 -35.18 -25.27 1.65
C GLU A 468 -36.36 -24.59 2.35
N SER A 469 -36.20 -23.27 2.52
CA SER A 469 -37.25 -22.29 2.23
C SER A 469 -36.64 -21.24 1.33
N ASP A 470 -37.02 -21.30 0.06
CA ASP A 470 -36.84 -20.25 -0.93
C ASP A 470 -37.52 -18.95 -0.45
N GLY A 471 -36.94 -17.80 -0.78
CA GLY A 471 -37.35 -16.51 -0.24
C GLY A 471 -36.39 -15.41 -0.63
N GLN A 472 -36.63 -14.85 -1.82
CA GLN A 472 -36.09 -13.60 -2.33
C GLN A 472 -35.91 -12.52 -1.25
N ILE A 473 -34.96 -11.60 -1.51
CA ILE A 473 -34.55 -10.42 -0.71
C ILE A 473 -33.27 -10.66 0.12
N LYS A 474 -32.10 -10.67 -0.52
CA LYS A 474 -30.80 -10.47 0.17
C LYS A 474 -29.75 -9.67 -0.62
N ASP A 475 -30.10 -9.04 -1.74
CA ASP A 475 -29.14 -8.27 -2.55
C ASP A 475 -29.17 -6.74 -2.33
N GLU A 476 -29.94 -6.25 -1.36
CA GLU A 476 -30.12 -4.80 -1.15
C GLU A 476 -29.39 -4.24 0.09
N VAL A 477 -28.81 -5.09 0.94
CA VAL A 477 -28.31 -4.65 2.26
C VAL A 477 -26.86 -4.15 2.25
N ASN A 478 -26.05 -4.42 1.22
CA ASN A 478 -24.61 -4.11 1.28
C ASN A 478 -24.14 -2.87 0.50
N ARG A 479 -25.06 -2.06 -0.06
CA ARG A 479 -24.71 -0.86 -0.86
C ARG A 479 -24.98 0.48 -0.13
N SER A 480 -25.54 0.49 1.08
CA SER A 480 -25.94 1.71 1.81
C SER A 480 -24.94 2.25 2.85
N MET A 481 -23.93 1.45 3.25
CA MET A 481 -23.12 1.74 4.45
C MET A 481 -22.36 3.08 4.45
N ASN A 482 -22.12 3.68 3.29
CA ASN A 482 -21.27 4.88 3.17
C ASN A 482 -22.01 6.19 3.51
N ALA A 483 -23.32 6.29 3.24
CA ALA A 483 -24.14 7.41 3.70
C ALA A 483 -24.53 7.23 5.17
N ASP A 484 -24.78 5.99 5.58
CA ASP A 484 -25.29 5.68 6.91
C ASP A 484 -24.25 5.95 8.02
N PHE A 485 -22.95 5.82 7.77
CA PHE A 485 -21.92 6.12 8.77
C PHE A 485 -21.90 7.61 9.19
N PHE A 486 -21.94 8.54 8.24
CA PHE A 486 -21.99 9.99 8.54
C PHE A 486 -23.22 10.35 9.36
N TRP A 487 -24.38 9.80 8.98
CA TRP A 487 -25.63 10.04 9.69
C TRP A 487 -25.69 9.36 11.05
N ASN A 488 -25.19 8.11 11.17
CA ASN A 488 -25.08 7.39 12.44
C ASN A 488 -24.14 8.11 13.41
N TRP A 489 -23.04 8.69 12.90
CA TRP A 489 -22.15 9.50 13.73
C TRP A 489 -22.88 10.75 14.26
N LEU A 490 -23.54 11.49 13.38
CA LEU A 490 -24.32 12.66 13.79
C LEU A 490 -25.39 12.28 14.81
N GLU A 491 -26.07 11.14 14.63
CA GLU A 491 -27.09 10.62 15.56
C GLU A 491 -26.51 10.34 16.94
N ASN A 492 -25.38 9.61 16.99
CA ASN A 492 -24.67 9.32 18.24
C ASN A 492 -24.17 10.60 18.93
N PHE A 493 -23.71 11.58 18.16
CA PHE A 493 -23.26 12.86 18.68
C PHE A 493 -24.42 13.73 19.18
N GLY A 494 -25.55 13.72 18.47
CA GLY A 494 -26.77 14.44 18.83
C GLY A 494 -27.51 13.83 20.03
N SER A 495 -27.37 12.52 20.26
CA SER A 495 -28.00 11.81 21.39
C SER A 495 -27.21 11.88 22.69
N ALA A 496 -25.96 12.36 22.68
CA ALA A 496 -25.14 12.46 23.88
C ALA A 496 -25.75 13.46 24.88
N THR A 497 -26.26 12.97 26.01
CA THR A 497 -26.83 13.77 27.10
C THR A 497 -25.79 14.23 28.12
N ASP A 498 -24.59 13.67 28.10
CA ASP A 498 -23.51 13.99 29.03
C ASP A 498 -22.20 14.32 28.29
N VAL A 499 -21.60 15.45 28.65
CA VAL A 499 -20.39 16.03 28.02
C VAL A 499 -19.13 15.27 28.42
N SER A 500 -19.21 14.44 29.47
CA SER A 500 -18.11 13.63 30.01
C SER A 500 -17.67 12.49 29.05
N CYS A 501 -18.57 12.00 28.19
CA CYS A 501 -18.29 10.97 27.18
C CYS A 501 -17.40 11.48 26.02
N LEU A 502 -17.24 12.80 25.89
CA LEU A 502 -16.59 13.48 24.75
C LEU A 502 -15.13 13.85 25.02
N ASN A 503 -14.56 13.48 26.17
CA ASN A 503 -13.23 13.92 26.63
C ASN A 503 -12.05 13.04 26.16
N SER A 504 -12.20 12.35 25.03
CA SER A 504 -11.02 11.88 24.31
C SER A 504 -11.00 12.56 22.95
N VAL A 505 -9.89 13.23 22.65
CA VAL A 505 -9.50 13.56 21.27
C VAL A 505 -9.34 12.22 20.55
N SER A 506 -10.47 11.70 20.07
CA SER A 506 -10.58 10.40 19.42
C SER A 506 -10.15 10.55 17.95
N PRO A 507 -9.56 9.50 17.33
CA PRO A 507 -9.39 9.36 15.88
C PRO A 507 -10.64 9.72 15.06
N ASP A 508 -11.83 9.61 15.66
CA ASP A 508 -13.11 9.94 15.03
C ASP A 508 -13.18 11.42 14.59
N SER A 509 -12.64 12.37 15.36
CA SER A 509 -12.70 13.82 15.07
C SER A 509 -12.03 14.22 13.75
N LEU A 510 -10.96 13.52 13.37
CA LEU A 510 -10.25 13.71 12.09
C LEU A 510 -11.01 13.08 10.92
N MET A 511 -11.58 11.87 11.10
CA MET A 511 -12.43 11.25 10.08
C MET A 511 -13.64 12.13 9.71
N ILE A 512 -14.30 12.72 10.71
CA ILE A 512 -15.48 13.55 10.51
C ILE A 512 -15.12 14.82 9.72
N LYS A 513 -13.95 15.41 9.98
CA LYS A 513 -13.49 16.59 9.25
C LYS A 513 -13.29 16.29 7.76
N GLU A 514 -12.67 15.16 7.44
CA GLU A 514 -12.45 14.75 6.04
C GLU A 514 -13.77 14.43 5.32
N VAL A 515 -14.71 13.76 5.99
CA VAL A 515 -16.06 13.48 5.44
C VAL A 515 -16.87 14.77 5.25
N LEU A 516 -16.82 15.70 6.21
CA LEU A 516 -17.46 17.01 6.09
C LEU A 516 -16.85 17.81 4.94
N ASP A 517 -15.54 17.79 4.78
CA ASP A 517 -14.85 18.44 3.67
C ASP A 517 -15.30 17.92 2.31
N HIS A 518 -15.50 16.61 2.19
CA HIS A 518 -16.02 15.99 0.99
C HIS A 518 -17.44 16.48 0.65
N TYR A 519 -18.37 16.43 1.60
CA TYR A 519 -19.75 16.90 1.38
C TYR A 519 -19.81 18.40 1.09
N ILE A 520 -18.98 19.21 1.77
CA ILE A 520 -18.87 20.65 1.50
C ILE A 520 -18.38 20.91 0.07
N GLN A 521 -17.39 20.16 -0.41
CA GLN A 521 -16.91 20.28 -1.79
C GLN A 521 -17.97 19.82 -2.80
N LEU A 522 -18.64 18.70 -2.54
CA LEU A 522 -19.71 18.17 -3.39
C LEU A 522 -20.84 19.18 -3.57
N LEU A 523 -21.27 19.80 -2.47
CA LEU A 523 -22.32 20.83 -2.46
C LEU A 523 -21.87 22.14 -3.12
N LYS A 524 -20.58 22.51 -3.04
CA LYS A 524 -20.03 23.69 -3.76
C LYS A 524 -20.00 23.50 -5.28
N LEU A 525 -19.67 22.29 -5.74
CA LEU A 525 -19.60 21.96 -7.18
C LEU A 525 -20.99 21.77 -7.80
N SER A 526 -22.00 21.52 -6.96
CA SER A 526 -23.39 21.39 -7.36
C SER A 526 -24.00 22.78 -7.53
N ASN A 527 -23.92 23.35 -8.74
CA ASN A 527 -24.57 24.63 -9.03
C ASN A 527 -26.10 24.50 -8.79
N PRO A 528 -26.72 25.30 -7.91
CA PRO A 528 -28.15 25.19 -7.57
C PRO A 528 -29.09 25.49 -8.75
N ILE A 529 -28.54 25.98 -9.87
CA ILE A 529 -29.24 26.47 -11.06
C ILE A 529 -29.92 25.33 -11.86
N LYS A 530 -29.63 24.05 -11.58
CA LYS A 530 -30.26 22.89 -12.26
C LYS A 530 -31.35 22.17 -11.44
N MET A 531 -31.73 22.65 -10.27
CA MET A 531 -32.81 22.05 -9.47
C MET A 531 -34.07 22.92 -9.55
N GLU A 532 -35.14 22.39 -10.14
CA GLU A 532 -36.42 23.08 -10.36
C GLU A 532 -37.17 23.43 -9.06
N ASN A 533 -36.77 22.87 -7.91
CA ASN A 533 -37.45 23.07 -6.64
C ASN A 533 -36.71 24.05 -5.72
N LYS A 534 -37.24 25.27 -5.59
CA LYS A 534 -36.70 26.37 -4.78
C LYS A 534 -36.51 26.01 -3.30
N ASN A 535 -37.41 25.21 -2.73
CA ASN A 535 -37.34 24.78 -1.32
C ASN A 535 -36.14 23.83 -1.07
N VAL A 536 -35.85 22.97 -2.04
CA VAL A 536 -34.72 22.02 -1.97
C VAL A 536 -33.38 22.75 -2.07
N VAL A 537 -33.30 23.77 -2.92
CA VAL A 537 -32.09 24.60 -3.07
C VAL A 537 -31.77 25.34 -1.78
N GLU A 538 -32.79 25.88 -1.11
CA GLU A 538 -32.65 26.56 0.18
C GLU A 538 -32.19 25.60 1.29
N GLU A 539 -32.78 24.40 1.35
CA GLU A 539 -32.37 23.33 2.29
C GLU A 539 -30.91 22.90 2.08
N LEU A 540 -30.44 22.78 0.83
CA LEU A 540 -29.03 22.45 0.52
C LEU A 540 -28.07 23.59 0.86
N ALA A 541 -28.49 24.85 0.65
CA ALA A 541 -27.69 26.02 1.03
C ALA A 541 -27.53 26.11 2.55
N CYS A 542 -28.62 25.90 3.30
CA CYS A 542 -28.58 25.82 4.76
C CYS A 542 -27.73 24.64 5.24
N LEU A 543 -27.86 23.45 4.64
CA LEU A 543 -27.05 22.28 4.96
C LEU A 543 -25.55 22.56 4.74
N LEU A 544 -25.19 23.20 3.63
CA LEU A 544 -23.81 23.56 3.32
C LEU A 544 -23.25 24.54 4.35
N ASP A 545 -24.03 25.53 4.77
CA ASP A 545 -23.62 26.49 5.78
C ASP A 545 -23.44 25.82 7.15
N GLU A 546 -24.40 24.98 7.56
CA GLU A 546 -24.34 24.22 8.81
C GLU A 546 -23.15 23.25 8.84
N MET A 547 -22.83 22.58 7.73
CA MET A 547 -21.65 21.72 7.61
C MET A 547 -20.35 22.53 7.71
N LYS A 548 -20.28 23.74 7.13
CA LYS A 548 -19.11 24.63 7.29
C LYS A 548 -18.95 25.10 8.72
N GLN A 549 -20.05 25.46 9.39
CA GLN A 549 -20.05 25.84 10.80
C GLN A 549 -19.63 24.67 11.70
N LEU A 550 -20.14 23.46 11.44
CA LEU A 550 -19.74 22.26 12.16
C LEU A 550 -18.25 21.97 11.99
N ARG A 551 -17.74 22.09 10.75
CA ARG A 551 -16.32 21.94 10.45
C ARG A 551 -15.45 22.98 11.17
N ALA A 552 -15.90 24.24 11.22
CA ALA A 552 -15.19 25.31 11.92
C ALA A 552 -15.17 25.07 13.44
N ALA A 553 -16.30 24.69 14.03
CA ALA A 553 -16.41 24.39 15.46
C ALA A 553 -15.57 23.18 15.88
N LEU A 554 -15.43 22.16 15.02
CA LEU A 554 -14.53 21.02 15.26
C LEU A 554 -13.03 21.41 15.27
N ASN A 555 -12.66 22.60 14.79
CA ASN A 555 -11.29 23.09 14.82
C ASN A 555 -10.94 23.89 16.07
N THR A 556 -11.95 24.34 16.84
CA THR A 556 -11.75 25.23 18.01
C THR A 556 -12.08 24.57 19.34
N SER A 557 -12.63 23.35 19.34
CA SER A 557 -13.30 22.75 20.52
C SER A 557 -12.36 22.32 21.65
N ASP A 558 -12.05 23.24 22.56
CA ASP A 558 -11.49 22.95 23.89
C ASP A 558 -12.44 23.34 25.03
N SER A 559 -13.53 24.09 24.74
CA SER A 559 -14.45 24.60 25.76
C SER A 559 -15.82 23.87 25.81
N MET A 560 -16.46 23.89 26.97
CA MET A 560 -17.78 23.28 27.21
C MET A 560 -18.90 23.97 26.41
N ILE A 561 -18.74 25.26 26.08
CA ILE A 561 -19.68 26.05 25.27
C ILE A 561 -19.63 25.59 23.80
N GLU A 562 -18.45 25.28 23.26
CA GLU A 562 -18.29 24.80 21.88
C GLU A 562 -18.86 23.39 21.68
N LYS A 563 -18.81 22.53 22.71
CA LYS A 563 -19.44 21.20 22.65
C LYS A 563 -20.95 21.26 22.53
N ASN A 564 -21.60 22.19 23.22
CA ASN A 564 -23.04 22.43 23.07
C ASN A 564 -23.37 22.91 21.65
N THR A 565 -22.53 23.78 21.07
CA THR A 565 -22.66 24.22 19.67
C THR A 565 -22.54 23.06 18.68
N LEU A 566 -21.60 22.12 18.90
CA LEU A 566 -21.47 20.92 18.08
C LEU A 566 -22.72 20.02 18.15
N ILE A 567 -23.32 19.86 19.34
CA ILE A 567 -24.56 19.08 19.52
C ILE A 567 -25.74 19.75 18.81
N VAL A 568 -25.83 21.08 18.86
CA VAL A 568 -26.88 21.83 18.16
C VAL A 568 -26.71 21.73 16.64
N LEU A 569 -25.49 21.90 16.14
CA LEU A 569 -25.20 21.82 14.70
C LEU A 569 -25.42 20.41 14.15
N SER A 570 -25.03 19.36 14.89
CA SER A 570 -25.29 17.98 14.49
C SER A 570 -26.79 17.68 14.40
N LYS A 571 -27.58 18.10 15.39
CA LYS A 571 -29.05 17.97 15.36
C LYS A 571 -29.70 18.74 14.20
N LYS A 572 -29.21 19.95 13.88
CA LYS A 572 -29.70 20.72 12.74
C LYS A 572 -29.45 19.98 11.43
N ILE A 573 -28.23 19.50 11.22
CA ILE A 573 -27.85 18.74 10.02
C ILE A 573 -28.68 17.45 9.92
N LEU A 574 -28.90 16.73 11.03
CA LEU A 574 -29.74 15.54 11.08
C LEU A 574 -31.20 15.80 10.71
N SER A 575 -31.78 16.90 11.19
CA SER A 575 -33.19 17.21 10.91
C SER A 575 -33.46 17.40 9.42
N ARG A 576 -32.42 17.69 8.63
CA ARG A 576 -32.46 17.79 7.16
C ARG A 576 -32.24 16.46 6.43
N ARG A 577 -31.81 15.39 7.12
CA ARG A 577 -31.46 14.06 6.52
C ARG A 577 -32.56 13.56 5.59
N SER A 578 -33.81 13.51 6.03
CA SER A 578 -34.93 13.00 5.22
C SER A 578 -35.16 13.78 3.92
N LYS A 579 -34.87 15.09 3.92
CA LYS A 579 -35.06 15.98 2.77
C LYS A 579 -33.88 15.92 1.79
N VAL A 580 -32.66 15.79 2.29
CA VAL A 580 -31.42 15.96 1.50
C VAL A 580 -30.67 14.67 1.21
N ALA A 581 -30.86 13.59 1.99
CA ALA A 581 -30.06 12.36 1.86
C ALA A 581 -30.16 11.72 0.47
N HIS A 582 -31.38 11.64 -0.08
CA HIS A 582 -31.59 11.11 -1.44
C HIS A 582 -30.96 12.01 -2.51
N ILE A 583 -30.86 13.32 -2.25
CA ILE A 583 -30.28 14.31 -3.16
C ILE A 583 -28.76 14.28 -3.09
N LEU A 584 -28.19 14.18 -1.90
CA LEU A 584 -26.75 13.96 -1.71
C LEU A 584 -26.32 12.66 -2.38
N SER A 585 -27.09 11.59 -2.21
CA SER A 585 -26.87 10.32 -2.92
C SER A 585 -26.94 10.51 -4.44
N LYS A 586 -27.99 11.18 -4.96
CA LYS A 586 -28.13 11.50 -6.39
C LYS A 586 -27.04 12.44 -6.93
N LEU A 587 -26.58 13.42 -6.16
CA LEU A 587 -25.52 14.37 -6.54
C LEU A 587 -24.16 13.67 -6.56
N ASN A 588 -23.95 12.76 -5.61
CA ASN A 588 -22.81 11.87 -5.62
C ASN A 588 -22.84 11.00 -6.90
N LEU A 589 -24.00 10.39 -7.22
CA LEU A 589 -24.25 9.65 -8.48
C LEU A 589 -24.19 10.51 -9.75
N ALA A 590 -24.54 11.79 -9.70
CA ALA A 590 -24.57 12.68 -10.87
C ALA A 590 -23.19 13.29 -11.17
N CYS A 591 -22.39 13.61 -10.14
CA CYS A 591 -20.97 13.90 -10.32
C CYS A 591 -20.22 12.69 -10.90
N GLN A 592 -20.66 11.46 -10.59
CA GLN A 592 -20.15 10.24 -11.22
C GLN A 592 -20.47 10.14 -12.72
N LYS A 593 -21.57 10.73 -13.20
CA LYS A 593 -21.99 10.71 -14.63
C LYS A 593 -21.53 11.92 -15.45
N ARG A 594 -21.46 13.11 -14.86
CA ARG A 594 -21.16 14.35 -15.62
C ARG A 594 -19.71 14.44 -16.10
N ASN A 595 -18.80 13.66 -15.49
CA ASN A 595 -17.41 13.56 -15.90
C ASN A 595 -17.17 12.67 -17.13
N THR A 596 -18.21 12.02 -17.70
CA THR A 596 -18.08 11.21 -18.93
C THR A 596 -18.43 11.94 -20.22
N ASN A 597 -19.10 13.12 -20.15
CA ASN A 597 -19.74 13.75 -21.32
C ASN A 597 -19.25 15.18 -21.63
N VAL A 598 -18.10 15.61 -21.15
CA VAL A 598 -17.50 16.89 -21.57
C VAL A 598 -16.40 16.63 -22.59
N GLU A 599 -16.77 16.13 -23.77
CA GLU A 599 -15.96 16.24 -24.99
C GLU A 599 -16.81 15.91 -26.23
N SER A 600 -17.92 16.62 -26.41
CA SER A 600 -18.62 16.66 -27.70
C SER A 600 -19.71 17.74 -27.66
N GLU A 601 -19.31 19.00 -27.75
CA GLU A 601 -20.17 20.08 -28.27
C GLU A 601 -19.31 21.32 -28.53
N SER A 602 -18.70 21.36 -29.71
CA SER A 602 -18.34 22.61 -30.39
C SER A 602 -18.73 22.46 -31.86
N ASP A 603 -19.64 23.31 -32.30
CA ASP A 603 -20.17 23.42 -33.67
C ASP A 603 -19.09 23.43 -34.78
N PRO A 604 -19.38 22.87 -35.97
CA PRO A 604 -18.46 22.86 -37.09
C PRO A 604 -18.63 24.13 -37.93
N SER A 605 -17.67 25.05 -37.86
CA SER A 605 -17.55 26.13 -38.85
C SER A 605 -16.12 26.25 -39.39
N GLN A 606 -16.03 25.85 -40.67
CA GLN A 606 -15.08 26.28 -41.72
C GLN A 606 -13.56 26.12 -41.52
N ALA A 607 -12.99 25.16 -42.26
CA ALA A 607 -11.84 25.43 -43.13
C ALA A 607 -11.91 24.50 -44.36
N ARG A 608 -12.05 25.10 -45.54
CA ARG A 608 -12.13 24.44 -46.85
C ARG A 608 -10.76 23.96 -47.31
N ALA A 609 -10.78 22.83 -48.01
CA ALA A 609 -9.72 22.35 -48.89
C ALA A 609 -9.59 23.24 -50.14
N GLU A 610 -8.35 23.38 -50.60
CA GLU A 610 -7.93 24.01 -51.86
C GLU A 610 -8.45 23.24 -53.08
N VAL A 611 -8.98 23.96 -54.07
CA VAL A 611 -8.77 23.71 -55.52
C VAL A 611 -8.89 25.08 -56.23
N GLY A 612 -7.94 25.37 -57.12
CA GLY A 612 -7.77 26.67 -57.77
C GLY A 612 -8.65 26.93 -59.01
N ASN A 613 -8.63 28.18 -59.48
CA ASN A 613 -8.11 28.58 -60.79
C ASN A 613 -8.28 30.10 -61.02
N ASP A 614 -7.24 30.66 -61.63
CA ASP A 614 -7.15 31.76 -62.59
C ASP A 614 -7.96 33.08 -62.47
N ASP A 615 -7.14 34.14 -62.53
CA ASP A 615 -7.16 35.26 -63.49
C ASP A 615 -7.64 36.67 -63.11
N GLN A 616 -6.71 37.58 -63.42
CA GLN A 616 -6.81 38.98 -63.90
C GLN A 616 -6.86 40.18 -62.94
N HIS A 617 -5.82 41.02 -63.09
CA HIS A 617 -5.76 42.51 -63.20
C HIS A 617 -6.59 43.38 -62.23
N GLU A 618 -6.12 44.47 -61.62
CA GLU A 618 -5.37 45.60 -62.18
C GLU A 618 -4.91 46.58 -61.05
N GLN A 619 -3.67 47.08 -61.16
CA GLN A 619 -3.19 48.47 -61.02
C GLN A 619 -3.51 49.42 -59.82
N ASN A 620 -2.39 49.99 -59.31
CA ASN A 620 -2.08 51.42 -59.11
C ASN A 620 -2.51 52.16 -57.80
N ILE A 621 -1.52 52.67 -57.03
CA ILE A 621 -1.08 54.09 -56.95
C ILE A 621 -0.30 54.38 -55.63
N LEU A 622 0.88 55.02 -55.80
CA LEU A 622 1.72 55.67 -54.78
C LEU A 622 1.04 56.86 -54.08
N LYS A 623 1.48 57.17 -52.83
CA LYS A 623 1.86 58.55 -52.45
C LYS A 623 2.77 58.62 -51.22
N GLU A 624 3.83 59.42 -51.38
CA GLU A 624 4.79 59.99 -50.40
C GLU A 624 4.06 60.78 -49.29
N SER A 625 4.64 61.17 -48.14
CA SER A 625 5.88 61.94 -47.97
C SER A 625 6.30 62.17 -46.49
N LYS A 626 7.61 62.11 -46.22
CA LYS A 626 8.53 63.04 -45.50
C LYS A 626 8.23 63.56 -44.08
N ASP A 627 9.14 63.27 -43.14
CA ASP A 627 10.14 64.18 -42.49
C ASP A 627 9.53 64.83 -41.22
N GLU A 628 10.10 64.78 -40.02
CA GLU A 628 11.33 65.44 -39.58
C GLU A 628 11.94 64.79 -38.30
N MET A 629 13.26 64.71 -38.26
CA MET A 629 14.18 64.78 -37.09
C MET A 629 14.84 66.19 -37.15
N PRO A 630 15.68 66.74 -36.23
CA PRO A 630 16.63 66.07 -35.30
C PRO A 630 17.10 66.82 -34.00
N ASN A 631 18.03 66.19 -33.24
CA ASN A 631 19.21 66.73 -32.50
C ASN A 631 19.03 67.72 -31.32
N ASN A 632 19.91 67.90 -30.32
CA ASN A 632 21.21 67.38 -29.83
C ASN A 632 21.38 67.97 -28.39
N SER A 633 22.10 67.39 -27.43
CA SER A 633 23.46 67.77 -26.94
C SER A 633 23.56 67.41 -25.44
N GLN A 634 24.54 66.64 -24.94
CA GLN A 634 25.91 66.95 -24.48
C GLN A 634 26.07 67.94 -23.28
N GLY A 635 26.86 67.49 -22.27
CA GLY A 635 27.51 68.30 -21.21
C GLY A 635 27.26 67.75 -19.79
N ALA A 636 28.14 66.96 -19.15
CA ALA A 636 29.39 67.30 -18.44
C ALA A 636 29.21 68.17 -17.16
N GLY A 637 29.72 67.70 -16.01
CA GLY A 637 29.91 68.57 -14.82
C GLY A 637 30.07 67.87 -13.46
N ASN A 638 31.28 67.97 -12.89
CA ASN A 638 31.78 67.42 -11.62
C ASN A 638 31.18 68.02 -10.32
N SER A 639 31.34 67.28 -9.21
CA SER A 639 31.81 67.66 -7.84
C SER A 639 31.05 66.86 -6.77
N GLY A 640 31.56 66.41 -5.63
CA GLY A 640 32.84 66.55 -4.95
C GLY A 640 32.61 66.46 -3.43
N HIS A 641 33.42 65.64 -2.71
CA HIS A 641 33.68 65.65 -1.24
C HIS A 641 32.54 65.28 -0.26
N GLY A 642 32.74 64.57 0.86
CA GLY A 642 33.93 63.97 1.48
C GLY A 642 33.68 63.55 2.95
N LYS A 643 34.51 62.58 3.44
CA LYS A 643 34.94 62.26 4.84
C LYS A 643 33.88 61.93 5.91
N ALA A 644 34.12 61.15 6.99
CA ALA A 644 35.11 60.16 7.44
C ALA A 644 34.74 59.70 8.88
N LYS A 645 35.42 58.66 9.39
CA LYS A 645 35.46 58.09 10.78
C LYS A 645 34.34 57.08 11.09
N GLY A 646 34.56 55.88 11.65
CA GLY A 646 35.63 55.26 12.44
C GLY A 646 34.92 54.36 13.47
N LYS A 647 35.20 53.07 13.68
CA LYS A 647 36.31 52.55 14.51
C LYS A 647 36.34 51.00 14.49
N LYS A 648 37.55 50.51 14.73
CA LYS A 648 38.04 49.13 14.84
C LYS A 648 37.55 48.30 16.05
N SER A 649 37.65 46.97 15.84
CA SER A 649 38.20 45.92 16.75
C SER A 649 37.35 45.35 17.88
N LYS A 650 37.22 44.01 17.94
CA LYS A 650 38.18 43.12 18.65
C LYS A 650 37.82 41.64 18.50
N SER A 651 38.82 40.84 18.12
CA SER A 651 38.92 39.42 18.43
C SER A 651 39.08 39.18 19.94
N LYS A 652 38.56 38.08 20.49
CA LYS A 652 39.18 37.42 21.65
C LYS A 652 38.96 35.91 21.66
N LYS A 653 40.09 35.22 21.68
CA LYS A 653 40.31 33.78 21.91
C LYS A 653 40.29 33.47 23.41
N ASN A 654 40.02 32.20 23.72
CA ASN A 654 40.44 31.39 24.88
C ASN A 654 39.77 31.59 26.25
N LYS A 655 39.23 30.51 26.83
CA LYS A 655 39.95 29.75 27.88
C LYS A 655 39.31 28.40 28.27
N LYS A 656 40.21 27.45 28.52
CA LYS A 656 40.09 26.14 29.18
C LYS A 656 39.90 26.27 30.72
N LYS A 657 39.54 25.12 31.31
CA LYS A 657 39.53 24.69 32.75
C LYS A 657 38.22 25.00 33.48
N GLY A 658 37.58 24.09 34.21
CA GLY A 658 37.96 22.81 34.81
C GLY A 658 37.64 22.81 36.32
N LYS A 659 37.38 21.62 36.89
CA LYS A 659 36.95 21.27 38.28
C LYS A 659 35.43 21.18 38.45
N LYS A 660 34.87 20.19 39.15
CA LYS A 660 35.42 19.24 40.12
C LYS A 660 34.57 17.97 40.12
#